data_AF-A0AAV1CX35-F1
#
_entry.id   AF-A0AAV1CX35-F1
#
_cell.length_a   1.000
_cell.length_b   1.000
_cell.length_c   1.000
_cell.angle_alpha   90.00
_cell.angle_beta   90.00
_cell.angle_gamma   90.00
#
_symmetry.space_group_name_H-M   'P 1'
#
loop_
_entity.id
_entity.type
_entity.pdbx_description
1 polymer ?
#
loop_
_entity_poly.entity_id
_entity_poly.type
_entity_poly.pdbx_seq_one_letter_code
_entity_poly.pdbx_strand_id
1 'polypeptide(L)'
;MRRNRNTQYDMYTDDYNHAKLYIWNAFLKLILLSASHSGVVLSFTDPHDAAVLMSVKQQWGNTPPSWNVSVDPCEGWEGVACDSSSRVVTLSLSSMNFTGTLTDDISGLTELTSLILTGCRFRGEIPNELGTLVNLSFLALNENSFSGEIPASLGSLSNLYWLDLSDNLLSGAIPVSTSTTPGLDLLVKAKHIHLGRNNLSGTTPPQHLSSDMVLTHLLLNGNRLTGEIPASLGNIQTLQVLDSNALVGEIPDLNSLINLNTLILGSNLFSGPLPDLSGMNDLNYVDLSGNAFQPSQAPAWFSTLNSLNTLYLKNNSFNGTLDFGDNISQQLQSVDLQNSGITSLVLNSGYNKSLLLRGNPICQTSQNVTARWKSYTEAMASNRAAISANGGGAGAAVDKGVDFANYFCTYAYLYHQKEMLSDRVRMDAYFNAVFRNKHHFQGKAVLDVGTGSGILAIWSAQAGARKVYAVEATKMAEHARALVKANNLEGIVEVIEGSIEDITLPEKVDVIISEWMGYFLLRESMFDSVICARDRWLKPGGLMYPSHARMWVAPIRSRVVDQKKDDYDRTMEDWYNFVDETKASYGVDMNIFTKPFKDEQRKYYLQTSLWNNLHPEQVIGDAGIIKDIDCSTATIDDIRSVRSSISSSITENNRFCAYAGWFDVHFRGNKQNPAREEIELTTAPSEEHGTHWGQQVFLIHPPLNVEKGDALIIDVSMDRSQENHRLMEVEFGCEIRHCSGKLRPPLKHKFYIE
;
A
#
# COMPACT_ATOMS: atom_id res chain seq x y z
N MET A 1 -50.48 73.24 -2.17
CA MET A 1 -49.19 72.57 -1.89
C MET A 1 -49.17 72.23 -0.42
N ARG A 2 -49.13 70.93 -0.10
CA ARG A 2 -49.62 70.33 1.15
C ARG A 2 -48.56 70.27 2.26
N ARG A 3 -49.02 70.58 3.48
CA ARG A 3 -48.39 70.37 4.79
C ARG A 3 -48.57 68.92 5.29
N ASN A 4 -47.65 68.53 6.18
CA ASN A 4 -47.66 67.48 7.21
C ASN A 4 -49.00 66.79 7.56
N ARG A 5 -48.99 65.45 7.47
CA ARG A 5 -49.79 64.38 8.13
C ARG A 5 -48.99 63.08 7.86
N ASN A 6 -48.66 62.13 8.73
CA ASN A 6 -49.15 61.70 10.03
C ASN A 6 -47.99 60.96 10.75
N THR A 7 -47.74 61.28 12.01
CA THR A 7 -47.07 60.42 13.00
C THR A 7 -48.16 59.85 13.90
N GLN A 8 -48.70 58.67 13.60
CA GLN A 8 -49.52 57.89 14.53
C GLN A 8 -49.82 56.49 13.98
N TYR A 9 -48.84 55.57 13.91
CA TYR A 9 -49.07 54.12 13.77
C TYR A 9 -47.80 53.32 14.17
N ASP A 10 -47.10 53.75 15.23
CA ASP A 10 -46.08 52.95 15.91
C ASP A 10 -46.52 52.81 17.36
N MET A 11 -47.32 51.77 17.63
CA MET A 11 -47.68 51.23 18.95
C MET A 11 -48.91 50.34 18.72
N TYR A 12 -48.73 49.11 18.21
CA TYR A 12 -49.66 47.97 18.40
C TYR A 12 -49.18 46.67 17.70
N THR A 13 -48.02 46.67 17.03
CA THR A 13 -47.48 45.47 16.35
C THR A 13 -46.32 44.77 17.05
N ASP A 14 -45.70 45.36 18.09
CA ASP A 14 -44.60 44.70 18.83
C ASP A 14 -45.07 43.85 20.02
N ASP A 15 -46.20 44.15 20.64
CA ASP A 15 -46.70 43.38 21.80
C ASP A 15 -47.28 42.00 21.44
N TYR A 16 -47.72 41.82 20.18
CA TYR A 16 -48.31 40.54 19.74
C TYR A 16 -47.25 39.46 19.40
N ASN A 17 -46.03 39.89 19.06
CA ASN A 17 -44.92 38.99 18.75
C ASN A 17 -44.09 38.63 20.00
N HIS A 18 -44.00 39.53 20.98
CA HIS A 18 -43.33 39.22 22.26
C HIS A 18 -44.17 38.31 23.18
N ALA A 19 -45.50 38.43 23.16
CA ALA A 19 -46.39 37.51 23.89
C ALA A 19 -46.37 36.08 23.30
N LYS A 20 -46.22 35.93 21.99
CA LYS A 20 -46.07 34.61 21.34
C LYS A 20 -44.77 33.92 21.72
N LEU A 21 -43.65 34.64 21.83
CA LEU A 21 -42.35 34.07 22.21
C LEU A 21 -42.33 33.62 23.69
N TYR A 22 -42.98 34.36 24.59
CA TYR A 22 -43.07 33.99 26.00
C TYR A 22 -44.02 32.81 26.24
N ILE A 23 -45.15 32.75 25.53
CA ILE A 23 -46.10 31.64 25.63
C ILE A 23 -45.50 30.36 25.01
N TRP A 24 -44.73 30.44 23.91
CA TRP A 24 -44.03 29.28 23.34
C TRP A 24 -42.90 28.76 24.23
N ASN A 25 -42.11 29.66 24.85
CA ASN A 25 -41.06 29.28 25.79
C ASN A 25 -41.59 28.73 27.12
N ALA A 26 -42.77 29.19 27.57
CA ALA A 26 -43.46 28.61 28.72
C ALA A 26 -44.08 27.24 28.40
N PHE A 27 -44.57 27.03 27.18
CA PHE A 27 -45.06 25.74 26.70
C PHE A 27 -43.93 24.71 26.55
N LEU A 28 -42.74 25.12 26.07
CA LEU A 28 -41.56 24.25 26.02
C LEU A 28 -41.04 23.86 27.41
N LYS A 29 -41.06 24.80 28.38
CA LYS A 29 -40.68 24.52 29.76
C LYS A 29 -41.67 23.61 30.51
N LEU A 30 -42.96 23.62 30.14
CA LEU A 30 -43.97 22.71 30.70
C LEU A 30 -43.91 21.30 30.10
N ILE A 31 -43.50 21.16 28.84
CA ILE A 31 -43.27 19.85 28.21
C ILE A 31 -42.01 19.17 28.81
N LEU A 32 -41.02 19.96 29.25
CA LEU A 32 -39.84 19.46 29.96
C LEU A 32 -40.07 19.11 31.44
N LEU A 33 -41.25 19.39 32.01
CA LEU A 33 -41.58 19.12 33.42
C LEU A 33 -42.64 18.03 33.64
N SER A 34 -43.14 17.38 32.58
CA SER A 34 -44.14 16.29 32.68
C SER A 34 -43.70 14.93 32.10
N ALA A 35 -42.46 14.81 31.63
CA ALA A 35 -41.86 13.52 31.28
C ALA A 35 -40.91 13.03 32.39
N SER A 36 -41.42 12.87 33.61
CA SER A 36 -40.78 11.99 34.58
C SER A 36 -41.37 10.60 34.37
N HIS A 37 -40.68 9.77 33.60
CA HIS A 37 -40.61 8.29 33.64
C HIS A 37 -39.98 7.77 32.34
N SER A 38 -38.70 8.08 32.12
CA SER A 38 -37.73 7.35 31.27
C SER A 38 -36.35 7.98 31.54
N GLY A 39 -35.32 7.19 31.79
CA GLY A 39 -34.01 7.65 32.27
C GLY A 39 -33.39 8.74 31.37
N VAL A 40 -33.02 9.86 31.98
CA VAL A 40 -32.19 10.89 31.34
C VAL A 40 -30.78 10.32 31.25
N VAL A 41 -30.39 9.91 30.04
CA VAL A 41 -28.97 9.66 29.71
C VAL A 41 -28.31 11.03 29.64
N LEU A 42 -27.37 11.32 30.54
CA LEU A 42 -26.51 12.50 30.44
C LEU A 42 -25.59 12.29 29.24
N SER A 43 -25.62 13.17 28.25
CA SER A 43 -24.64 13.11 27.16
C SER A 43 -23.25 13.40 27.73
N PHE A 44 -22.30 12.49 27.50
CA PHE A 44 -20.89 12.67 27.76
C PHE A 44 -20.29 13.70 26.81
N THR A 45 -20.61 13.67 25.50
CA THR A 45 -20.05 14.61 24.51
C THR A 45 -20.45 16.06 24.73
N ASP A 46 -19.55 17.00 24.44
CA ASP A 46 -19.88 18.41 24.37
C ASP A 46 -21.04 18.68 23.37
N PRO A 47 -22.07 19.46 23.75
CA PRO A 47 -23.25 19.65 22.91
C PRO A 47 -22.96 20.26 21.53
N HIS A 48 -21.91 21.07 21.38
CA HIS A 48 -21.53 21.64 20.09
C HIS A 48 -20.90 20.58 19.19
N ASP A 49 -19.93 19.83 19.71
CA ASP A 49 -19.25 18.77 18.97
C ASP A 49 -20.24 17.65 18.60
N ALA A 50 -21.18 17.33 19.49
CA ALA A 50 -22.26 16.38 19.22
C ALA A 50 -23.18 16.87 18.07
N ALA A 51 -23.53 18.16 18.05
CA ALA A 51 -24.32 18.73 16.95
C ALA A 51 -23.57 18.67 15.62
N VAL A 52 -22.27 18.97 15.62
CA VAL A 52 -21.40 18.87 14.44
C VAL A 52 -21.36 17.44 13.93
N LEU A 53 -21.04 16.46 14.78
CA LEU A 53 -20.98 15.06 14.39
C LEU A 53 -22.33 14.50 13.93
N MET A 54 -23.44 14.97 14.50
CA MET A 54 -24.78 14.62 14.00
C MET A 54 -25.07 15.24 12.62
N SER A 55 -24.62 16.47 12.37
CA SER A 55 -24.75 17.10 11.05
C SER A 55 -23.92 16.36 10.01
N VAL A 56 -22.67 16.06 10.33
CA VAL A 56 -21.74 15.27 9.50
C VAL A 56 -22.33 13.88 9.22
N LYS A 57 -22.87 13.21 10.24
CA LYS A 57 -23.53 11.91 10.11
C LYS A 57 -24.73 11.95 9.14
N GLN A 58 -25.50 13.03 9.11
CA GLN A 58 -26.62 13.18 8.17
C GLN A 58 -26.17 13.36 6.72
N GLN A 59 -25.00 13.96 6.53
CA GLN A 59 -24.43 14.25 5.22
C GLN A 59 -23.63 13.07 4.66
N TRP A 60 -23.03 12.27 5.54
CA TRP A 60 -22.26 11.10 5.17
C TRP A 60 -23.14 9.85 5.09
N GLY A 61 -23.22 9.26 3.90
CA GLY A 61 -23.80 7.94 3.71
C GLY A 61 -22.84 6.84 4.18
N ASN A 62 -23.41 5.71 4.63
CA ASN A 62 -22.68 4.53 5.14
C ASN A 62 -21.79 4.81 6.35
N THR A 63 -22.27 5.63 7.29
CA THR A 63 -21.62 5.82 8.59
C THR A 63 -21.56 4.52 9.41
N PRO A 64 -20.57 4.39 10.32
CA PRO A 64 -20.39 3.18 11.12
C PRO A 64 -21.70 2.78 11.83
N PRO A 65 -22.07 1.48 11.85
CA PRO A 65 -23.30 1.04 12.51
C PRO A 65 -23.40 1.49 13.98
N SER A 66 -22.26 1.55 14.66
CA SER A 66 -22.12 2.02 16.05
C SER A 66 -22.68 3.43 16.25
N TRP A 67 -22.65 4.30 15.23
CA TRP A 67 -23.18 5.65 15.29
C TRP A 67 -24.71 5.68 15.42
N ASN A 68 -25.40 4.58 15.09
CA ASN A 68 -26.85 4.43 15.25
C ASN A 68 -27.26 3.70 16.54
N VAL A 69 -26.29 3.14 17.26
CA VAL A 69 -26.53 2.41 18.52
C VAL A 69 -26.49 3.35 19.71
N SER A 70 -25.47 4.22 19.77
CA SER A 70 -25.34 5.23 20.82
C SER A 70 -25.86 6.59 20.34
N VAL A 71 -26.56 7.29 21.23
CA VAL A 71 -26.98 8.68 21.02
C VAL A 71 -25.85 9.68 21.31
N ASP A 72 -24.74 9.22 21.89
CA ASP A 72 -23.62 10.03 22.33
C ASP A 72 -22.32 9.68 21.58
N PRO A 73 -21.74 10.62 20.81
CA PRO A 73 -20.54 10.33 20.02
C PRO A 73 -19.29 9.90 20.81
N CYS A 74 -19.04 10.47 21.99
CA CYS A 74 -17.91 10.08 22.84
C CYS A 74 -18.12 8.72 23.53
N GLU A 75 -19.34 8.16 23.47
CA GLU A 75 -19.69 6.87 24.07
C GLU A 75 -20.02 5.84 22.99
N GLY A 76 -18.97 5.25 22.41
CA GLY A 76 -19.09 4.07 21.56
C GLY A 76 -19.30 4.35 20.07
N TRP A 77 -19.20 5.59 19.59
CA TRP A 77 -19.06 5.82 18.15
C TRP A 77 -17.67 5.40 17.70
N GLU A 78 -17.63 4.47 16.75
CA GLU A 78 -16.39 4.05 16.13
C GLU A 78 -15.67 5.25 15.50
N GLY A 79 -14.35 5.30 15.71
CA GLY A 79 -13.49 6.35 15.16
C GLY A 79 -13.57 7.71 15.86
N VAL A 80 -14.42 7.90 16.87
CA VAL A 80 -14.49 9.15 17.64
C VAL A 80 -13.76 8.97 18.97
N ALA A 81 -12.83 9.87 19.29
CA ALA A 81 -12.22 9.96 20.61
C ALA A 81 -12.30 11.37 21.17
N CYS A 82 -12.56 11.46 22.48
CA CYS A 82 -12.77 12.70 23.19
C CYS A 82 -11.78 12.88 24.35
N ASP A 83 -11.52 14.12 24.74
CA ASP A 83 -10.67 14.44 25.87
C ASP A 83 -11.42 14.36 27.22
N SER A 84 -10.75 14.70 28.31
CA SER A 84 -11.35 14.73 29.66
C SER A 84 -12.43 15.81 29.83
N SER A 85 -12.53 16.75 28.89
CA SER A 85 -13.56 17.80 28.84
C SER A 85 -14.70 17.41 27.90
N SER A 86 -14.68 16.18 27.37
CA SER A 86 -15.64 15.65 26.41
C SER A 86 -15.68 16.37 25.06
N ARG A 87 -14.61 17.07 24.71
CA ARG A 87 -14.42 17.64 23.37
C ARG A 87 -13.84 16.59 22.44
N VAL A 88 -14.28 16.57 21.19
CA VAL A 88 -13.80 15.61 20.18
C VAL A 88 -12.40 16.03 19.73
N VAL A 89 -11.42 15.17 19.99
CA VAL A 89 -10.01 15.41 19.66
C VAL A 89 -9.52 14.53 18.52
N THR A 90 -10.20 13.41 18.23
CA THR A 90 -9.86 12.55 17.10
C THR A 90 -11.12 12.08 16.38
N LEU A 91 -11.07 12.16 15.05
CA LEU A 91 -11.99 11.49 14.14
C LEU A 91 -11.15 10.64 13.17
N SER A 92 -11.21 9.32 13.33
CA SER A 92 -10.41 8.36 12.59
C SER A 92 -11.28 7.24 12.04
N LEU A 93 -11.57 7.31 10.75
CA LEU A 93 -12.42 6.37 10.03
C LEU A 93 -11.68 6.02 8.73
N SER A 94 -11.02 4.86 8.68
CA SER A 94 -10.23 4.46 7.51
C SER A 94 -10.89 3.31 6.76
N SER A 95 -10.76 3.30 5.43
CA SER A 95 -11.19 2.21 4.54
C SER A 95 -12.68 1.87 4.63
N MET A 96 -13.49 2.85 5.03
CA MET A 96 -14.95 2.74 5.10
C MET A 96 -15.58 3.16 3.76
N ASN A 97 -16.71 2.56 3.39
CA ASN A 97 -17.37 2.85 2.11
C ASN A 97 -18.29 4.09 2.20
N PHE A 98 -17.79 5.21 2.72
CA PHE A 98 -18.60 6.42 2.84
C PHE A 98 -19.02 6.92 1.45
N THR A 99 -20.18 7.58 1.41
CA THR A 99 -20.62 8.32 0.23
C THR A 99 -21.00 9.73 0.66
N GLY A 100 -20.33 10.74 0.13
CA GLY A 100 -20.58 12.13 0.49
C GLY A 100 -19.38 13.03 0.22
N THR A 101 -19.50 14.28 0.66
CA THR A 101 -18.46 15.30 0.63
C THR A 101 -17.96 15.58 2.04
N LEU A 102 -16.72 16.01 2.18
CA LEU A 102 -16.25 16.61 3.43
C LEU A 102 -16.80 18.04 3.49
N THR A 103 -17.68 18.32 4.44
CA THR A 103 -18.36 19.62 4.54
C THR A 103 -17.72 20.53 5.56
N ASP A 104 -18.04 21.81 5.48
CA ASP A 104 -17.52 22.87 6.36
C ASP A 104 -17.91 22.66 7.83
N ASP A 105 -19.01 21.97 8.11
CA ASP A 105 -19.44 21.62 9.47
C ASP A 105 -18.34 20.95 10.30
N ILE A 106 -17.44 20.17 9.67
CA ILE A 106 -16.33 19.50 10.37
C ILE A 106 -15.42 20.48 11.11
N SER A 107 -15.37 21.74 10.66
CA SER A 107 -14.59 22.82 11.29
C SER A 107 -15.13 23.25 12.67
N GLY A 108 -16.36 22.84 13.03
CA GLY A 108 -16.91 23.06 14.36
C GLY A 108 -16.26 22.22 15.45
N LEU A 109 -15.51 21.16 15.10
CA LEU A 109 -14.74 20.35 16.06
C LEU A 109 -13.45 21.06 16.47
N THR A 110 -13.54 22.16 17.19
CA THR A 110 -12.41 23.10 17.37
C THR A 110 -11.21 22.53 18.14
N GLU A 111 -11.39 21.44 18.90
CA GLU A 111 -10.30 20.77 19.62
C GLU A 111 -9.68 19.60 18.84
N LEU A 112 -10.09 19.38 17.58
CA LEU A 112 -9.62 18.26 16.78
C LEU A 112 -8.10 18.33 16.57
N THR A 113 -7.38 17.31 17.05
CA THR A 113 -5.93 17.15 16.87
C THR A 113 -5.58 16.20 15.74
N SER A 114 -6.50 15.27 15.41
CA SER A 114 -6.31 14.22 14.41
C SER A 114 -7.57 14.00 13.58
N LEU A 115 -7.45 14.16 12.26
CA LEU A 115 -8.47 13.82 11.28
C LEU A 115 -7.91 12.82 10.28
N ILE A 116 -8.42 11.58 10.33
CA ILE A 116 -7.97 10.47 9.49
C ILE A 116 -9.19 9.90 8.77
N LEU A 117 -9.28 10.14 7.47
CA LEU A 117 -10.37 9.70 6.60
C LEU A 117 -9.83 8.94 5.39
N THR A 118 -8.75 8.18 5.57
CA THR A 118 -8.06 7.46 4.48
C THR A 118 -8.97 6.43 3.83
N GLY A 119 -8.96 6.30 2.50
CA GLY A 119 -9.63 5.18 1.83
C GLY A 119 -11.17 5.24 1.87
N CYS A 120 -11.75 6.42 2.13
CA CYS A 120 -13.17 6.58 2.47
C CYS A 120 -14.11 6.92 1.31
N ARG A 121 -13.59 7.08 0.08
CA ARG A 121 -14.33 7.44 -1.13
C ARG A 121 -15.05 8.80 -1.06
N PHE A 122 -14.58 9.70 -0.21
CA PHE A 122 -15.06 11.08 -0.20
C PHE A 122 -14.82 11.74 -1.57
N ARG A 123 -15.77 12.57 -1.99
CA ARG A 123 -15.75 13.31 -3.26
C ARG A 123 -15.87 14.81 -3.01
N GLY A 124 -15.72 15.61 -4.05
CA GLY A 124 -15.85 17.06 -3.97
C GLY A 124 -14.59 17.74 -3.44
N GLU A 125 -14.71 19.02 -3.10
CA GLU A 125 -13.57 19.83 -2.65
C GLU A 125 -13.26 19.61 -1.16
N ILE A 126 -12.01 19.84 -0.78
CA ILE A 126 -11.64 19.98 0.62
C ILE A 126 -12.11 21.37 1.07
N PRO A 127 -12.91 21.51 2.16
CA PRO A 127 -13.46 22.80 2.57
C PRO A 127 -12.37 23.74 3.10
N ASN A 128 -12.47 25.04 2.76
CA ASN A 128 -11.54 26.06 3.23
C ASN A 128 -11.54 26.18 4.76
N GLU A 129 -12.68 25.94 5.38
CA GLU A 129 -12.93 26.04 6.81
C GLU A 129 -12.10 25.03 7.62
N LEU A 130 -11.60 23.97 6.99
CA LEU A 130 -10.68 23.02 7.64
C LEU A 130 -9.40 23.70 8.15
N GLY A 131 -8.98 24.79 7.49
CA GLY A 131 -7.85 25.62 7.92
C GLY A 131 -8.05 26.36 9.25
N THR A 132 -9.27 26.36 9.82
CA THR A 132 -9.56 26.98 11.12
C THR A 132 -9.25 26.08 12.32
N LEU A 133 -9.02 24.77 12.10
CA LEU A 133 -8.72 23.79 13.13
C LEU A 133 -7.26 23.87 13.60
N VAL A 134 -6.88 24.99 14.24
CA VAL A 134 -5.49 25.32 14.58
C VAL A 134 -4.78 24.31 15.51
N ASN A 135 -5.52 23.45 16.20
CA ASN A 135 -5.00 22.36 17.03
C ASN A 135 -4.65 21.10 16.23
N LEU A 136 -5.02 21.04 14.95
CA LEU A 136 -4.80 19.88 14.10
C LEU A 136 -3.30 19.64 13.90
N SER A 137 -2.88 18.44 14.27
CA SER A 137 -1.50 17.95 14.18
C SER A 137 -1.35 16.85 13.13
N PHE A 138 -2.42 16.11 12.84
CA PHE A 138 -2.43 15.00 11.90
C PHE A 138 -3.65 15.10 10.99
N LEU A 139 -3.42 15.27 9.69
CA LEU A 139 -4.45 15.31 8.65
C LEU A 139 -4.12 14.28 7.57
N ALA A 140 -4.94 13.24 7.46
CA ALA A 140 -4.84 12.21 6.42
C ALA A 140 -6.17 12.06 5.69
N LEU A 141 -6.20 12.49 4.44
CA LEU A 141 -7.34 12.44 3.51
C LEU A 141 -7.01 11.61 2.26
N ASN A 142 -5.94 10.83 2.30
CA ASN A 142 -5.44 10.07 1.17
C ASN A 142 -6.36 8.92 0.73
N GLU A 143 -6.18 8.42 -0.49
CA GLU A 143 -6.98 7.33 -1.07
C GLU A 143 -8.49 7.65 -1.12
N ASN A 144 -8.84 8.86 -1.53
CA ASN A 144 -10.21 9.30 -1.71
C ASN A 144 -10.43 9.74 -3.17
N SER A 145 -11.49 10.49 -3.42
CA SER A 145 -11.80 11.09 -4.72
C SER A 145 -12.02 12.60 -4.57
N PHE A 146 -11.30 13.24 -3.64
CA PHE A 146 -11.31 14.70 -3.49
C PHE A 146 -10.82 15.37 -4.77
N SER A 147 -11.51 16.41 -5.20
CA SER A 147 -11.25 17.17 -6.43
C SER A 147 -11.12 18.66 -6.13
N GLY A 148 -10.88 19.49 -7.14
CA GLY A 148 -10.68 20.93 -6.93
C GLY A 148 -9.27 21.27 -6.47
N GLU A 149 -9.05 22.47 -5.94
CA GLU A 149 -7.72 22.93 -5.50
C GLU A 149 -7.42 22.55 -4.04
N ILE A 150 -6.14 22.50 -3.68
CA ILE A 150 -5.76 22.41 -2.26
C ILE A 150 -6.09 23.76 -1.59
N PRO A 151 -6.90 23.79 -0.51
CA PRO A 151 -7.25 25.04 0.15
C PRO A 151 -6.02 25.74 0.73
N ALA A 152 -5.83 27.00 0.34
CA ALA A 152 -4.73 27.84 0.85
C ALA A 152 -4.80 28.02 2.38
N SER A 153 -6.01 27.98 2.94
CA SER A 153 -6.27 28.07 4.37
C SER A 153 -5.60 26.97 5.20
N LEU A 154 -5.29 25.80 4.62
CA LEU A 154 -4.54 24.74 5.30
C LEU A 154 -3.16 25.21 5.78
N GLY A 155 -2.58 26.24 5.15
CA GLY A 155 -1.37 26.90 5.62
C GLY A 155 -1.47 27.52 7.02
N SER A 156 -2.69 27.73 7.54
CA SER A 156 -2.92 28.27 8.88
C SER A 156 -2.76 27.24 10.00
N LEU A 157 -2.64 25.95 9.66
CA LEU A 157 -2.54 24.84 10.60
C LEU A 157 -1.13 24.74 11.21
N SER A 158 -0.77 25.73 12.02
CA SER A 158 0.59 25.90 12.56
C SER A 158 1.12 24.76 13.44
N ASN A 159 0.26 23.83 13.88
CA ASN A 159 0.63 22.63 14.63
C ASN A 159 0.75 21.37 13.77
N LEU A 160 0.47 21.46 12.47
CA LEU A 160 0.42 20.31 11.59
C LEU A 160 1.80 19.67 11.47
N TYR A 161 1.84 18.39 11.81
CA TYR A 161 3.02 17.54 11.76
C TYR A 161 2.98 16.61 10.54
N TRP A 162 1.78 16.12 10.19
CA TRP A 162 1.52 15.20 9.10
C TRP A 162 0.37 15.70 8.23
N LEU A 163 0.63 15.88 6.93
CA LEU A 163 -0.35 16.19 5.90
C LEU A 163 -0.27 15.14 4.79
N ASP A 164 -1.33 14.37 4.61
CA ASP A 164 -1.44 13.40 3.53
C ASP A 164 -2.72 13.62 2.72
N LEU A 165 -2.55 14.10 1.50
CA LEU A 165 -3.59 14.31 0.50
C LEU A 165 -3.36 13.44 -0.74
N SER A 166 -2.46 12.45 -0.65
CA SER A 166 -2.09 11.62 -1.80
C SER A 166 -3.27 10.78 -2.31
N ASP A 167 -3.17 10.27 -3.54
CA ASP A 167 -4.18 9.35 -4.10
C ASP A 167 -5.59 9.96 -4.12
N ASN A 168 -5.71 11.10 -4.79
CA ASN A 168 -6.95 11.85 -4.97
C ASN A 168 -7.02 12.43 -6.41
N LEU A 169 -8.01 13.29 -6.68
CA LEU A 169 -8.22 13.99 -7.95
C LEU A 169 -7.94 15.50 -7.82
N LEU A 170 -7.13 15.93 -6.83
CA LEU A 170 -6.83 17.34 -6.56
C LEU A 170 -6.07 17.95 -7.74
N SER A 171 -6.34 19.21 -8.04
CA SER A 171 -5.84 19.93 -9.21
C SER A 171 -5.40 21.34 -8.85
N GLY A 172 -4.98 22.15 -9.83
CA GLY A 172 -4.46 23.50 -9.58
C GLY A 172 -3.07 23.49 -8.95
N ALA A 173 -2.61 24.65 -8.48
CA ALA A 173 -1.28 24.83 -7.91
C ALA A 173 -1.22 24.47 -6.43
N ILE A 174 -0.03 24.09 -5.94
CA ILE A 174 0.24 24.01 -4.50
C ILE A 174 0.16 25.44 -3.94
N PRO A 175 -0.73 25.73 -2.97
CA PRO A 175 -0.95 27.10 -2.52
C PRO A 175 0.22 27.61 -1.70
N VAL A 176 0.65 28.84 -2.03
CA VAL A 176 1.77 29.55 -1.41
C VAL A 176 1.25 30.84 -0.81
N SER A 177 1.83 31.25 0.32
CA SER A 177 1.41 32.46 1.02
C SER A 177 1.65 33.71 0.17
N THR A 178 0.68 34.62 0.24
CA THR A 178 0.76 35.97 -0.32
C THR A 178 0.65 36.97 0.82
N SER A 179 0.66 38.28 0.51
CA SER A 179 0.41 39.31 1.52
C SER A 179 -0.98 39.21 2.17
N THR A 180 -1.91 38.45 1.59
CA THR A 180 -3.31 38.38 2.04
C THR A 180 -3.85 36.96 2.24
N THR A 181 -3.14 35.92 1.80
CA THR A 181 -3.59 34.52 1.90
C THR A 181 -2.47 33.64 2.47
N PRO A 182 -2.76 32.71 3.41
CA PRO A 182 -1.79 31.71 3.84
C PRO A 182 -1.50 30.71 2.72
N GLY A 183 -0.46 29.89 2.90
CA GLY A 183 -0.12 28.79 2.00
C GLY A 183 0.64 27.70 2.75
N LEU A 184 0.87 26.56 2.10
CA LEU A 184 1.50 25.40 2.75
C LEU A 184 2.95 25.68 3.20
N ASP A 185 3.58 26.71 2.65
CA ASP A 185 4.87 27.24 3.07
C ASP A 185 4.93 27.72 4.53
N LEU A 186 3.78 28.02 5.14
CA LEU A 186 3.69 28.41 6.55
C LEU A 186 3.67 27.21 7.51
N LEU A 187 3.63 25.98 7.01
CA LEU A 187 3.61 24.75 7.81
C LEU A 187 5.01 24.37 8.33
N VAL A 188 5.64 25.28 9.07
CA VAL A 188 7.03 25.14 9.54
C VAL A 188 7.28 23.95 10.47
N LYS A 189 6.23 23.40 11.12
CA LYS A 189 6.33 22.19 11.97
C LYS A 189 6.09 20.88 11.21
N ALA A 190 5.65 20.94 9.95
CA ALA A 190 5.34 19.74 9.19
C ALA A 190 6.63 18.94 8.95
N LYS A 191 6.53 17.62 9.17
CA LYS A 191 7.58 16.67 8.81
C LYS A 191 7.22 15.86 7.57
N HIS A 192 5.93 15.67 7.32
CA HIS A 192 5.45 14.82 6.24
C HIS A 192 4.40 15.59 5.45
N ILE A 193 4.69 15.86 4.18
CA ILE A 193 3.75 16.43 3.22
C ILE A 193 3.69 15.47 2.03
N HIS A 194 2.58 14.76 1.91
CA HIS A 194 2.35 13.81 0.83
C HIS A 194 1.21 14.31 -0.06
N LEU A 195 1.52 14.62 -1.31
CA LEU A 195 0.59 15.14 -2.31
C LEU A 195 0.61 14.30 -3.60
N GLY A 196 1.29 13.14 -3.58
CA GLY A 196 1.47 12.29 -4.76
C GLY A 196 0.14 11.74 -5.33
N ARG A 197 0.18 11.29 -6.58
CA ARG A 197 -0.94 10.65 -7.31
C ARG A 197 -2.20 11.51 -7.28
N ASN A 198 -2.05 12.74 -7.78
CA ASN A 198 -3.11 13.72 -7.95
C ASN A 198 -3.00 14.35 -9.36
N ASN A 199 -3.77 15.40 -9.63
CA ASN A 199 -3.75 16.18 -10.86
C ASN A 199 -3.18 17.60 -10.67
N LEU A 200 -2.33 17.81 -9.65
CA LEU A 200 -1.75 19.12 -9.32
C LEU A 200 -0.87 19.61 -10.46
N SER A 201 -0.87 20.92 -10.72
CA SER A 201 -0.18 21.56 -11.83
C SER A 201 0.42 22.90 -11.41
N GLY A 202 0.97 23.68 -12.36
CA GLY A 202 1.70 24.90 -12.03
C GLY A 202 3.15 24.61 -11.62
N THR A 203 3.88 25.65 -11.24
CA THR A 203 5.31 25.53 -10.90
C THR A 203 5.49 24.98 -9.49
N THR A 204 6.40 24.03 -9.28
CA THR A 204 6.90 23.72 -7.93
C THR A 204 7.38 25.03 -7.30
N PRO A 205 6.92 25.45 -6.11
CA PRO A 205 7.18 26.79 -5.56
C PRO A 205 8.68 27.11 -5.50
N PRO A 206 9.24 27.93 -6.43
CA PRO A 206 10.69 28.05 -6.59
C PRO A 206 11.35 28.98 -5.55
N GLN A 207 10.58 29.62 -4.67
CA GLN A 207 11.08 30.64 -3.74
C GLN A 207 10.57 30.53 -2.29
N HIS A 208 9.70 29.56 -1.96
CA HIS A 208 8.89 29.65 -0.75
C HIS A 208 8.73 28.40 0.10
N LEU A 209 9.43 27.29 -0.18
CA LEU A 209 9.67 26.31 0.89
C LEU A 209 10.59 27.00 1.91
N SER A 210 10.02 27.47 3.02
CA SER A 210 10.76 28.24 4.03
C SER A 210 11.94 27.42 4.53
N SER A 211 13.11 28.05 4.69
CA SER A 211 14.26 27.43 5.36
C SER A 211 13.97 26.99 6.80
N ASP A 212 12.87 27.48 7.37
CA ASP A 212 12.41 27.13 8.71
C ASP A 212 11.60 25.83 8.75
N MET A 213 11.27 25.24 7.59
CA MET A 213 10.57 23.96 7.52
C MET A 213 11.50 22.79 7.90
N VAL A 214 10.96 21.80 8.61
CA VAL A 214 11.70 20.61 9.10
C VAL A 214 11.26 19.30 8.42
N LEU A 215 10.99 19.37 7.11
CA LEU A 215 10.38 18.30 6.32
C LEU A 215 11.27 17.06 6.16
N THR A 216 10.81 15.93 6.69
CA THR A 216 11.40 14.61 6.44
C THR A 216 10.94 14.01 5.11
N HIS A 217 9.67 14.12 4.78
CA HIS A 217 9.12 13.61 3.52
C HIS A 217 8.33 14.70 2.79
N LEU A 218 8.63 14.88 1.50
CA LEU A 218 7.86 15.69 0.56
C LEU A 218 7.58 14.87 -0.71
N LEU A 219 6.44 14.19 -0.74
CA LEU A 219 6.09 13.29 -1.84
C LEU A 219 5.16 14.01 -2.82
N LEU A 220 5.64 14.22 -4.06
CA LEU A 220 4.91 14.95 -5.11
C LEU A 220 4.65 14.12 -6.37
N ASN A 221 5.09 12.86 -6.39
CA ASN A 221 5.09 11.97 -7.55
C ASN A 221 3.71 11.79 -8.18
N GLY A 222 3.63 11.61 -9.50
CA GLY A 222 2.35 11.33 -10.16
C GLY A 222 1.40 12.53 -10.18
N ASN A 223 1.94 13.73 -10.39
CA ASN A 223 1.22 14.98 -10.64
C ASN A 223 1.63 15.58 -12.00
N ARG A 224 1.12 16.77 -12.34
CA ARG A 224 1.43 17.58 -13.54
C ARG A 224 2.25 18.83 -13.18
N LEU A 225 3.03 18.80 -12.10
CA LEU A 225 3.83 19.94 -11.67
C LEU A 225 4.96 20.19 -12.68
N THR A 226 5.23 21.47 -12.94
CA THR A 226 6.27 21.94 -13.88
C THR A 226 7.22 22.91 -13.15
N GLY A 227 8.14 23.55 -13.87
CA GLY A 227 9.11 24.49 -13.30
C GLY A 227 10.37 23.81 -12.79
N GLU A 228 11.26 24.62 -12.22
CA GLU A 228 12.59 24.21 -11.76
C GLU A 228 12.57 23.76 -10.30
N ILE A 229 13.54 22.92 -9.91
CA ILE A 229 13.77 22.64 -8.50
C ILE A 229 14.33 23.91 -7.83
N PRO A 230 13.69 24.46 -6.79
CA PRO A 230 14.23 25.60 -6.06
C PRO A 230 15.61 25.29 -5.47
N ALA A 231 16.58 26.20 -5.63
CA ALA A 231 17.87 26.09 -4.94
C ALA A 231 17.73 26.01 -3.41
N SER A 232 16.65 26.59 -2.84
CA SER A 232 16.36 26.49 -1.41
C SER A 232 16.00 25.07 -0.94
N LEU A 233 15.59 24.17 -1.84
CA LEU A 233 15.38 22.74 -1.52
C LEU A 233 16.67 22.09 -1.00
N GLY A 234 17.83 22.54 -1.49
CA GLY A 234 19.16 22.09 -1.03
C GLY A 234 19.45 22.39 0.45
N ASN A 235 18.64 23.22 1.12
CA ASN A 235 18.78 23.52 2.54
C ASN A 235 17.94 22.60 3.45
N ILE A 236 17.03 21.79 2.89
CA ILE A 236 16.15 20.90 3.66
C ILE A 236 16.86 19.58 3.90
N GLN A 237 17.75 19.55 4.90
CA GLN A 237 18.64 18.42 5.24
C GLN A 237 17.94 17.10 5.61
N THR A 238 16.60 17.09 5.64
CA THR A 238 15.76 15.96 6.06
C THR A 238 14.96 15.34 4.92
N LEU A 239 14.94 15.96 3.72
CA LEU A 239 14.20 15.50 2.56
C LEU A 239 14.73 14.15 2.07
N GLN A 240 13.86 13.17 1.75
CA GLN A 240 14.30 11.81 1.34
C GLN A 240 13.85 11.36 -0.05
N VAL A 241 12.88 12.03 -0.68
CA VAL A 241 12.35 11.66 -2.01
C VAL A 241 11.80 12.90 -2.73
N LEU A 242 12.12 13.07 -4.01
CA LEU A 242 11.50 14.01 -4.96
C LEU A 242 11.37 13.23 -6.26
N ASP A 243 10.17 13.02 -6.82
CA ASP A 243 9.90 11.98 -7.85
C ASP A 243 8.90 12.44 -8.93
N SER A 244 8.92 11.73 -10.07
CA SER A 244 8.08 11.72 -11.28
C SER A 244 7.02 12.83 -11.41
N ASN A 245 7.39 13.89 -12.14
CA ASN A 245 6.56 15.04 -12.53
C ASN A 245 6.97 15.51 -13.93
N ALA A 246 6.55 16.71 -14.35
CA ALA A 246 7.02 17.37 -15.58
C ALA A 246 8.02 18.50 -15.26
N LEU A 247 8.89 18.27 -14.27
CA LEU A 247 9.88 19.27 -13.84
C LEU A 247 10.94 19.51 -14.90
N VAL A 248 11.35 20.76 -15.07
CA VAL A 248 12.27 21.24 -16.12
C VAL A 248 13.45 21.99 -15.48
N GLY A 249 14.37 22.50 -16.31
CA GLY A 249 15.51 23.30 -15.86
C GLY A 249 16.68 22.45 -15.37
N GLU A 250 17.66 23.10 -14.74
CA GLU A 250 18.84 22.44 -14.19
C GLU A 250 18.58 21.96 -12.76
N ILE A 251 19.19 20.84 -12.35
CA ILE A 251 19.17 20.42 -10.95
C ILE A 251 20.14 21.33 -10.18
N PRO A 252 19.68 22.02 -9.10
CA PRO A 252 20.54 22.90 -8.31
C PRO A 252 21.62 22.11 -7.55
N ASP A 253 22.57 22.81 -6.94
CA ASP A 253 23.57 22.18 -6.08
C ASP A 253 22.91 21.47 -4.89
N LEU A 254 23.07 20.15 -4.81
CA LEU A 254 22.52 19.28 -3.77
C LEU A 254 23.57 18.88 -2.72
N ASN A 255 24.82 19.33 -2.84
CA ASN A 255 25.93 18.85 -1.99
C ASN A 255 25.77 19.18 -0.50
N SER A 256 24.89 20.13 -0.15
CA SER A 256 24.53 20.44 1.24
C SER A 256 23.59 19.40 1.90
N LEU A 257 22.97 18.50 1.12
CA LEU A 257 22.08 17.45 1.59
C LEU A 257 22.87 16.22 2.07
N ILE A 258 23.78 16.41 3.01
CA ILE A 258 24.77 15.40 3.42
C ILE A 258 24.16 14.13 4.04
N ASN A 259 22.94 14.19 4.57
CA ASN A 259 22.22 13.05 5.15
C ASN A 259 21.27 12.36 4.14
N LEU A 260 21.21 12.82 2.87
CA LEU A 260 20.32 12.25 1.88
C LEU A 260 20.79 10.84 1.50
N ASN A 261 19.96 9.84 1.75
CA ASN A 261 20.26 8.45 1.43
C ASN A 261 19.68 8.01 0.07
N THR A 262 18.56 8.57 -0.35
CA THR A 262 17.84 8.19 -1.58
C THR A 262 17.48 9.44 -2.40
N LEU A 263 17.75 9.44 -3.70
CA LEU A 263 17.42 10.51 -4.65
C LEU A 263 16.75 9.91 -5.89
N ILE A 264 15.49 10.29 -6.19
CA ILE A 264 14.68 9.66 -7.25
C ILE A 264 14.15 10.70 -8.25
N LEU A 265 15.01 11.35 -9.03
CA LEU A 265 14.59 12.33 -10.05
C LEU A 265 14.30 11.70 -11.43
N GLY A 266 14.01 10.40 -11.46
CA GLY A 266 13.68 9.69 -12.70
C GLY A 266 12.42 10.24 -13.39
N SER A 267 12.35 10.06 -14.71
CA SER A 267 11.18 10.37 -15.55
C SER A 267 10.65 11.80 -15.42
N ASN A 268 11.55 12.79 -15.45
CA ASN A 268 11.24 14.22 -15.53
C ASN A 268 11.75 14.83 -16.87
N LEU A 269 11.72 16.16 -17.00
CA LEU A 269 12.23 16.91 -18.15
C LEU A 269 13.46 17.75 -17.79
N PHE A 270 14.26 17.32 -16.80
CA PHE A 270 15.47 18.06 -16.39
C PHE A 270 16.47 18.17 -17.54
N SER A 271 17.11 19.33 -17.63
CA SER A 271 18.07 19.70 -18.67
C SER A 271 19.36 20.25 -18.03
N GLY A 272 20.30 20.72 -18.83
CA GLY A 272 21.59 21.19 -18.32
C GLY A 272 22.55 20.05 -17.98
N PRO A 273 23.64 20.34 -17.26
CA PRO A 273 24.60 19.32 -16.84
C PRO A 273 23.99 18.38 -15.79
N LEU A 274 24.50 17.16 -15.72
CA LEU A 274 24.18 16.25 -14.63
C LEU A 274 24.68 16.85 -13.30
N PRO A 275 23.90 16.76 -12.19
CA PRO A 275 24.31 17.35 -10.92
C PRO A 275 25.60 16.73 -10.40
N ASP A 276 26.42 17.55 -9.73
CA ASP A 276 27.55 17.07 -8.94
C ASP A 276 27.04 16.62 -7.57
N LEU A 277 27.17 15.32 -7.29
CA LEU A 277 26.74 14.72 -6.02
C LEU A 277 27.93 14.35 -5.13
N SER A 278 29.15 14.80 -5.46
CA SER A 278 30.39 14.37 -4.81
C SER A 278 30.46 14.62 -3.29
N GLY A 279 29.71 15.59 -2.77
CA GLY A 279 29.60 15.90 -1.34
C GLY A 279 28.57 15.07 -0.56
N MET A 280 27.75 14.26 -1.25
CA MET A 280 26.62 13.53 -0.66
C MET A 280 27.04 12.13 -0.17
N ASN A 281 27.84 12.10 0.90
CA ASN A 281 28.54 10.90 1.35
C ASN A 281 27.63 9.76 1.85
N ASP A 282 26.39 10.02 2.25
CA ASP A 282 25.44 8.99 2.73
C ASP A 282 24.48 8.47 1.63
N LEU A 283 24.65 8.96 0.40
CA LEU A 283 23.77 8.64 -0.73
C LEU A 283 23.95 7.18 -1.17
N ASN A 284 22.88 6.40 -1.09
CA ASN A 284 22.84 4.97 -1.37
C ASN A 284 22.10 4.63 -2.66
N TYR A 285 21.00 5.32 -2.95
CA TYR A 285 20.16 5.09 -4.11
C TYR A 285 20.01 6.37 -4.92
N VAL A 286 20.31 6.30 -6.22
CA VAL A 286 20.14 7.42 -7.16
C VAL A 286 19.41 6.94 -8.40
N ASP A 287 18.28 7.56 -8.71
CA ASP A 287 17.61 7.44 -10.00
C ASP A 287 17.51 8.82 -10.65
N LEU A 288 18.16 8.98 -11.80
CA LEU A 288 18.12 10.17 -12.66
C LEU A 288 17.66 9.78 -14.08
N SER A 289 17.04 8.61 -14.24
CA SER A 289 16.70 8.02 -15.54
C SER A 289 15.66 8.83 -16.31
N GLY A 290 15.68 8.76 -17.64
CA GLY A 290 14.63 9.33 -18.49
C GLY A 290 14.45 10.85 -18.37
N ASN A 291 15.56 11.60 -18.32
CA ASN A 291 15.60 13.05 -18.35
C ASN A 291 16.22 13.58 -19.65
N ALA A 292 16.26 14.90 -19.83
CA ALA A 292 16.81 15.58 -21.00
C ALA A 292 18.19 16.24 -20.72
N PHE A 293 19.02 15.63 -19.88
CA PHE A 293 20.36 16.14 -19.56
C PHE A 293 21.22 16.31 -20.82
N GLN A 294 22.11 17.31 -20.77
CA GLN A 294 23.08 17.56 -21.81
C GLN A 294 23.99 16.33 -21.99
N PRO A 295 24.35 15.98 -23.25
CA PRO A 295 25.26 14.88 -23.50
C PRO A 295 26.59 15.08 -22.76
N SER A 296 26.97 14.11 -21.95
CA SER A 296 28.17 14.17 -21.11
C SER A 296 28.81 12.79 -20.97
N GLN A 297 30.09 12.78 -20.58
CA GLN A 297 30.72 11.58 -20.03
C GLN A 297 30.06 11.22 -18.69
N ALA A 298 30.09 9.96 -18.30
CA ALA A 298 29.64 9.57 -16.97
C ALA A 298 30.47 10.30 -15.89
N PRO A 299 29.86 10.89 -14.85
CA PRO A 299 30.55 11.78 -13.90
C PRO A 299 31.43 11.02 -12.91
N ALA A 300 32.62 11.48 -12.53
CA ALA A 300 33.51 10.69 -11.66
C ALA A 300 32.87 10.26 -10.30
N TRP A 301 31.89 11.01 -9.79
CA TRP A 301 31.30 10.77 -8.47
C TRP A 301 30.59 9.42 -8.31
N PHE A 302 30.06 8.77 -9.36
CA PHE A 302 29.45 7.43 -9.18
C PHE A 302 30.48 6.36 -8.79
N SER A 303 31.75 6.60 -9.09
CA SER A 303 32.84 5.71 -8.68
C SER A 303 33.41 6.08 -7.30
N THR A 304 33.34 7.35 -6.89
CA THR A 304 33.97 7.85 -5.65
C THR A 304 33.01 7.97 -4.45
N LEU A 305 31.69 7.95 -4.67
CA LEU A 305 30.72 7.91 -3.58
C LEU A 305 30.68 6.52 -2.95
N ASN A 306 31.32 6.39 -1.79
CA ASN A 306 31.53 5.09 -1.14
C ASN A 306 30.24 4.41 -0.68
N SER A 307 29.21 5.18 -0.32
CA SER A 307 27.92 4.67 0.17
C SER A 307 26.95 4.28 -0.94
N LEU A 308 27.25 4.64 -2.21
CA LEU A 308 26.35 4.45 -3.34
C LEU A 308 26.23 2.97 -3.68
N ASN A 309 25.00 2.46 -3.64
CA ASN A 309 24.65 1.07 -3.86
C ASN A 309 23.93 0.85 -5.20
N THR A 310 22.97 1.71 -5.53
CA THR A 310 22.16 1.60 -6.74
C THR A 310 22.16 2.93 -7.50
N LEU A 311 22.42 2.86 -8.81
CA LEU A 311 22.47 4.01 -9.70
C LEU A 311 21.70 3.74 -11.00
N TYR A 312 20.60 4.43 -11.22
CA TYR A 312 19.80 4.37 -12.44
C TYR A 312 19.93 5.67 -13.23
N LEU A 313 20.40 5.53 -14.47
CA LEU A 313 20.72 6.61 -15.40
C LEU A 313 20.23 6.30 -16.83
N LYS A 314 19.46 5.22 -17.01
CA LYS A 314 18.93 4.79 -18.32
C LYS A 314 18.15 5.91 -19.04
N ASN A 315 18.06 5.79 -20.36
CA ASN A 315 17.32 6.72 -21.23
C ASN A 315 17.77 8.18 -21.08
N ASN A 316 19.07 8.41 -21.02
CA ASN A 316 19.70 9.73 -21.02
C ASN A 316 20.77 9.82 -22.11
N SER A 317 21.22 11.03 -22.43
CA SER A 317 22.17 11.30 -23.53
C SER A 317 23.66 11.07 -23.19
N PHE A 318 23.98 10.17 -22.25
CA PHE A 318 25.38 9.88 -21.87
C PHE A 318 26.21 9.35 -23.03
N ASN A 319 27.45 9.79 -23.20
CA ASN A 319 28.29 9.38 -24.33
C ASN A 319 29.76 9.13 -23.97
N GLY A 320 30.52 8.57 -24.91
CA GLY A 320 31.96 8.33 -24.78
C GLY A 320 32.33 7.14 -23.89
N THR A 321 33.29 7.34 -22.98
CA THR A 321 33.89 6.28 -22.16
C THR A 321 33.28 6.27 -20.76
N LEU A 322 32.69 5.14 -20.38
CA LEU A 322 32.38 4.85 -18.98
C LEU A 322 33.68 4.34 -18.31
N ASP A 323 34.25 5.10 -17.39
CA ASP A 323 35.48 4.72 -16.67
C ASP A 323 35.17 4.48 -15.19
N PHE A 324 35.31 3.24 -14.76
CA PHE A 324 35.14 2.87 -13.34
C PHE A 324 36.44 3.04 -12.53
N GLY A 325 37.56 3.38 -13.18
CA GLY A 325 38.85 3.59 -12.53
C GLY A 325 39.29 2.43 -11.63
N ASP A 326 40.20 2.73 -10.70
CA ASP A 326 40.69 1.79 -9.67
C ASP A 326 39.92 1.89 -8.33
N ASN A 327 39.15 2.96 -8.14
CA ASN A 327 38.56 3.35 -6.85
C ASN A 327 37.05 3.12 -6.76
N ILE A 328 36.45 2.36 -7.68
CA ILE A 328 35.01 2.12 -7.63
C ILE A 328 34.58 1.52 -6.29
N SER A 329 33.52 2.08 -5.70
CA SER A 329 32.94 1.53 -4.48
C SER A 329 32.51 0.07 -4.67
N GLN A 330 32.95 -0.81 -3.77
CA GLN A 330 32.49 -2.20 -3.70
C GLN A 330 31.03 -2.32 -3.23
N GLN A 331 30.46 -1.23 -2.70
CA GLN A 331 29.07 -1.18 -2.27
C GLN A 331 28.11 -1.01 -3.44
N LEU A 332 28.58 -0.47 -4.58
CA LEU A 332 27.78 -0.30 -5.79
C LEU A 332 27.38 -1.68 -6.34
N GLN A 333 26.12 -2.08 -6.16
CA GLN A 333 25.61 -3.38 -6.60
C GLN A 333 24.98 -3.30 -7.98
N SER A 334 24.37 -2.16 -8.34
CA SER A 334 23.62 -2.03 -9.58
C SER A 334 23.83 -0.67 -10.24
N VAL A 335 24.19 -0.71 -11.52
CA VAL A 335 24.27 0.46 -12.39
C VAL A 335 23.43 0.20 -13.65
N ASP A 336 22.39 0.99 -13.87
CA ASP A 336 21.56 0.94 -15.08
C ASP A 336 21.82 2.15 -15.98
N LEU A 337 22.45 1.90 -17.13
CA LEU A 337 22.82 2.89 -18.13
C LEU A 337 22.22 2.52 -19.50
N GLN A 338 21.10 1.81 -19.53
CA GLN A 338 20.47 1.38 -20.78
C GLN A 338 20.05 2.56 -21.68
N ASN A 339 20.08 2.34 -23.00
CA ASN A 339 19.67 3.29 -24.04
C ASN A 339 20.34 4.67 -23.91
N SER A 340 21.65 4.64 -23.74
CA SER A 340 22.51 5.82 -23.81
C SER A 340 23.48 5.73 -25.01
N GLY A 341 24.36 6.71 -25.16
CA GLY A 341 25.36 6.82 -26.24
C GLY A 341 26.77 6.37 -25.85
N ILE A 342 26.94 5.47 -24.87
CA ILE A 342 28.27 5.01 -24.40
C ILE A 342 28.96 4.18 -25.49
N THR A 343 30.19 4.56 -25.84
CA THR A 343 30.99 3.96 -26.92
C THR A 343 32.13 3.07 -26.42
N SER A 344 32.61 3.29 -25.20
CA SER A 344 33.77 2.60 -24.62
C SER A 344 33.62 2.42 -23.10
N LEU A 345 34.32 1.42 -22.55
CA LEU A 345 34.28 1.05 -21.14
C LEU A 345 35.70 0.77 -20.65
N VAL A 346 36.10 1.40 -19.56
CA VAL A 346 37.35 1.16 -18.85
C VAL A 346 37.02 0.58 -17.49
N LEU A 347 37.48 -0.65 -17.27
CA LEU A 347 37.29 -1.44 -16.05
C LEU A 347 38.67 -1.84 -15.54
N ASN A 348 39.30 -0.99 -14.72
CA ASN A 348 40.60 -1.31 -14.12
C ASN A 348 40.44 -1.97 -12.73
N SER A 349 39.37 -1.61 -12.02
CA SER A 349 38.93 -2.25 -10.78
C SER A 349 38.10 -3.51 -11.07
N GLY A 350 38.29 -4.57 -10.29
CA GLY A 350 37.60 -5.87 -10.42
C GLY A 350 36.10 -5.87 -10.12
N TYR A 351 35.37 -4.83 -10.54
CA TYR A 351 33.92 -4.71 -10.41
C TYR A 351 33.20 -5.89 -11.06
N ASN A 352 32.42 -6.62 -10.27
CA ASN A 352 31.76 -7.86 -10.67
C ASN A 352 30.25 -7.85 -10.41
N LYS A 353 29.68 -6.67 -10.16
CA LYS A 353 28.28 -6.45 -9.83
C LYS A 353 27.46 -6.09 -11.08
N SER A 354 26.18 -5.78 -10.92
CA SER A 354 25.25 -5.56 -12.02
C SER A 354 25.55 -4.25 -12.75
N LEU A 355 25.70 -4.35 -14.08
CA LEU A 355 25.90 -3.23 -14.99
C LEU A 355 25.06 -3.46 -16.25
N LEU A 356 24.02 -2.66 -16.44
CA LEU A 356 23.10 -2.77 -17.56
C LEU A 356 23.44 -1.70 -18.61
N LEU A 357 23.85 -2.15 -19.80
CA LEU A 357 24.31 -1.27 -20.90
C LEU A 357 23.51 -1.46 -22.19
N ARG A 358 22.41 -2.22 -22.18
CA ARG A 358 21.60 -2.51 -23.37
C ARG A 358 21.25 -1.23 -24.12
N GLY A 359 21.32 -1.25 -25.45
CA GLY A 359 20.97 -0.09 -26.29
C GLY A 359 22.09 0.93 -26.48
N ASN A 360 23.27 0.73 -25.88
CA ASN A 360 24.45 1.59 -26.09
C ASN A 360 25.29 1.16 -27.31
N PRO A 361 25.99 2.09 -27.99
CA PRO A 361 26.93 1.79 -29.07
C PRO A 361 28.01 0.75 -28.71
N ILE A 362 28.49 0.71 -27.46
CA ILE A 362 29.49 -0.27 -27.00
C ILE A 362 29.03 -1.73 -27.16
N CYS A 363 27.71 -1.97 -27.12
CA CYS A 363 27.13 -3.29 -27.35
C CYS A 363 27.27 -3.74 -28.81
N GLN A 364 27.62 -2.85 -29.74
CA GLN A 364 27.79 -3.14 -31.17
C GLN A 364 29.25 -3.30 -31.59
N THR A 365 30.20 -2.70 -30.86
CA THR A 365 31.61 -2.53 -31.31
C THR A 365 32.63 -3.43 -30.61
N SER A 366 32.30 -4.10 -29.52
CA SER A 366 33.29 -4.75 -28.67
C SER A 366 33.41 -6.27 -28.89
N GLN A 367 34.51 -6.70 -29.52
CA GLN A 367 34.98 -8.11 -29.47
C GLN A 367 35.57 -8.48 -28.09
N ASN A 368 35.87 -7.49 -27.23
CA ASN A 368 36.49 -7.65 -25.91
C ASN A 368 35.53 -7.52 -24.72
N VAL A 369 34.22 -7.43 -24.96
CA VAL A 369 33.25 -7.66 -23.90
C VAL A 369 33.19 -9.18 -23.69
N THR A 370 33.93 -9.64 -22.67
CA THR A 370 34.04 -11.05 -22.29
C THR A 370 32.66 -11.72 -22.24
N ALA A 371 32.60 -13.03 -22.55
CA ALA A 371 31.38 -13.84 -22.64
C ALA A 371 30.38 -13.69 -21.48
N ARG A 372 30.83 -13.17 -20.33
CA ARG A 372 30.04 -12.82 -19.13
C ARG A 372 28.97 -11.75 -19.36
N TRP A 373 29.11 -10.93 -20.41
CA TRP A 373 28.26 -9.75 -20.65
C TRP A 373 27.44 -9.84 -21.95
N LYS A 374 27.62 -10.90 -22.74
CA LYS A 374 26.77 -11.21 -23.90
C LYS A 374 25.38 -11.77 -23.52
N SER A 375 25.22 -12.29 -22.29
CA SER A 375 23.94 -12.85 -21.85
C SER A 375 22.83 -11.81 -21.69
N TYR A 376 23.15 -10.51 -21.75
CA TYR A 376 22.18 -9.41 -21.68
C TYR A 376 21.96 -8.69 -23.01
N THR A 377 22.68 -9.03 -24.08
CA THR A 377 22.56 -8.37 -25.40
C THR A 377 21.93 -9.24 -26.51
N GLU A 378 21.76 -10.56 -26.33
CA GLU A 378 21.28 -11.46 -27.41
C GLU A 378 20.00 -12.28 -27.12
N ALA A 379 19.21 -11.95 -26.09
CA ALA A 379 18.02 -12.74 -25.74
C ALA A 379 16.79 -12.60 -26.67
N MET A 380 16.88 -11.92 -27.83
CA MET A 380 15.73 -11.78 -28.75
C MET A 380 16.02 -11.92 -30.26
N ALA A 381 17.18 -12.47 -30.66
CA ALA A 381 17.38 -12.86 -32.07
C ALA A 381 16.88 -14.29 -32.37
N SER A 382 16.72 -15.14 -31.36
CA SER A 382 16.35 -16.56 -31.52
C SER A 382 14.85 -16.82 -31.61
N ASN A 383 14.01 -15.84 -31.24
CA ASN A 383 12.56 -16.05 -31.07
C ASN A 383 11.70 -15.81 -32.33
N ARG A 384 12.31 -15.49 -33.48
CA ARG A 384 11.58 -15.46 -34.78
C ARG A 384 11.74 -16.71 -35.63
N ALA A 385 12.65 -17.62 -35.29
CA ALA A 385 12.88 -18.84 -36.07
C ALA A 385 12.32 -20.13 -35.42
N ALA A 386 11.97 -20.10 -34.12
CA ALA A 386 11.59 -21.30 -33.37
C ALA A 386 10.06 -21.55 -33.25
N ILE A 387 9.20 -20.76 -33.88
CA ILE A 387 7.73 -20.95 -33.84
C ILE A 387 7.26 -22.04 -34.86
N SER A 388 8.17 -22.67 -35.61
CA SER A 388 7.79 -23.66 -36.63
C SER A 388 8.14 -25.12 -36.31
N ALA A 389 8.76 -25.50 -35.19
CA ALA A 389 9.05 -26.92 -34.96
C ALA A 389 9.22 -27.33 -33.50
N ASN A 390 8.30 -28.20 -33.06
CA ASN A 390 8.35 -29.16 -31.95
C ASN A 390 8.30 -28.66 -30.50
N GLY A 391 7.31 -29.20 -29.79
CA GLY A 391 7.16 -29.15 -28.34
C GLY A 391 8.07 -30.13 -27.58
N GLY A 392 8.09 -29.97 -26.26
CA GLY A 392 8.86 -30.77 -25.31
C GLY A 392 9.61 -29.87 -24.33
N GLY A 393 9.32 -30.00 -23.03
CA GLY A 393 9.69 -29.03 -22.00
C GLY A 393 11.17 -28.89 -21.65
N ALA A 394 11.50 -27.73 -21.11
CA ALA A 394 12.54 -27.46 -20.11
C ALA A 394 12.30 -26.02 -19.59
N GLY A 395 12.38 -25.84 -18.26
CA GLY A 395 12.07 -24.60 -17.58
C GLY A 395 12.86 -23.39 -18.09
N ALA A 396 12.15 -22.32 -18.44
CA ALA A 396 12.75 -21.03 -18.71
C ALA A 396 13.19 -20.40 -17.38
N ALA A 397 14.46 -20.01 -17.28
CA ALA A 397 15.00 -19.26 -16.16
C ALA A 397 14.41 -17.83 -16.14
N VAL A 398 13.99 -17.39 -14.94
CA VAL A 398 13.32 -16.11 -14.68
C VAL A 398 14.32 -14.96 -14.62
N ASP A 399 13.88 -13.78 -15.08
CA ASP A 399 14.62 -12.51 -14.96
C ASP A 399 14.61 -12.00 -13.51
N LYS A 400 15.71 -12.21 -12.78
CA LYS A 400 15.89 -11.75 -11.39
C LYS A 400 15.80 -10.22 -11.22
N GLY A 401 15.94 -9.43 -12.29
CA GLY A 401 15.90 -7.96 -12.22
C GLY A 401 14.49 -7.39 -12.04
N VAL A 402 13.49 -7.99 -12.67
CA VAL A 402 12.08 -7.61 -12.53
C VAL A 402 11.56 -7.93 -11.12
N ASP A 403 12.08 -9.00 -10.54
CA ASP A 403 11.72 -9.47 -9.21
C ASP A 403 12.18 -8.50 -8.10
N PHE A 404 13.37 -7.93 -8.26
CA PHE A 404 13.91 -6.94 -7.33
C PHE A 404 13.18 -5.59 -7.38
N ALA A 405 12.77 -5.15 -8.57
CA ALA A 405 12.17 -3.83 -8.78
C ALA A 405 10.73 -3.72 -8.23
N ASN A 406 9.94 -4.79 -8.29
CA ASN A 406 8.53 -4.74 -7.93
C ASN A 406 8.22 -5.34 -6.55
N TYR A 407 8.85 -6.46 -6.19
CA TYR A 407 8.55 -7.19 -4.95
C TYR A 407 9.42 -6.72 -3.78
N PHE A 408 10.74 -6.78 -3.95
CA PHE A 408 11.69 -6.43 -2.88
C PHE A 408 11.74 -4.93 -2.56
N CYS A 409 11.35 -4.07 -3.50
CA CYS A 409 11.25 -2.62 -3.28
C CYS A 409 10.29 -2.29 -2.12
N THR A 410 9.09 -2.85 -2.10
CA THR A 410 8.09 -2.65 -1.05
C THR A 410 8.62 -3.06 0.33
N TYR A 411 9.29 -4.21 0.42
CA TYR A 411 9.78 -4.76 1.69
C TYR A 411 11.00 -4.03 2.27
N ALA A 412 11.67 -3.18 1.49
CA ALA A 412 12.76 -2.34 1.96
C ALA A 412 12.29 -1.14 2.81
N TYR A 413 11.00 -0.77 2.74
CA TYR A 413 10.47 0.38 3.48
C TYR A 413 10.07 0.01 4.92
N LEU A 414 10.59 0.77 5.89
CA LEU A 414 10.20 0.69 7.30
C LEU A 414 8.68 0.87 7.50
N TYR A 415 8.02 1.63 6.64
CA TYR A 415 6.57 1.83 6.65
C TYR A 415 5.82 0.49 6.50
N HIS A 416 6.12 -0.29 5.45
CA HIS A 416 5.48 -1.59 5.23
C HIS A 416 5.85 -2.60 6.32
N GLN A 417 7.08 -2.54 6.82
CA GLN A 417 7.50 -3.35 7.97
C GLN A 417 6.68 -3.00 9.23
N LYS A 418 6.38 -1.71 9.46
CA LYS A 418 5.54 -1.27 10.57
C LYS A 418 4.11 -1.79 10.45
N GLU A 419 3.51 -1.84 9.25
CA GLU A 419 2.16 -2.40 9.05
C GLU A 419 2.10 -3.85 9.54
N MET A 420 3.05 -4.67 9.09
CA MET A 420 3.20 -6.05 9.51
C MET A 420 3.43 -6.21 11.02
N LEU A 421 4.25 -5.34 11.63
CA LEU A 421 4.54 -5.35 13.06
C LEU A 421 3.40 -4.79 13.93
N SER A 422 2.44 -4.08 13.33
CA SER A 422 1.27 -3.52 14.02
C SER A 422 0.09 -4.50 14.05
N ASP A 423 0.13 -5.56 13.23
CA ASP A 423 -0.83 -6.65 13.25
C ASP A 423 -0.68 -7.50 14.52
N ARG A 424 -1.55 -7.24 15.51
CA ARG A 424 -1.47 -7.88 16.83
C ARG A 424 -1.76 -9.37 16.78
N VAL A 425 -2.69 -9.82 15.96
CA VAL A 425 -3.04 -11.24 15.84
C VAL A 425 -1.85 -12.03 15.30
N ARG A 426 -1.21 -11.52 14.24
CA ARG A 426 0.04 -12.08 13.70
C ARG A 426 1.15 -12.09 14.75
N MET A 427 1.40 -10.94 15.38
CA MET A 427 2.51 -10.76 16.31
C MET A 427 2.38 -11.67 17.53
N ASP A 428 1.18 -11.74 18.11
CA ASP A 428 0.90 -12.58 19.27
C ASP A 428 1.04 -14.06 18.91
N ALA A 429 0.63 -14.49 17.71
CA ALA A 429 0.79 -15.88 17.29
C ALA A 429 2.28 -16.29 17.20
N TYR A 430 3.12 -15.51 16.51
CA TYR A 430 4.56 -15.82 16.41
C TYR A 430 5.27 -15.68 17.77
N PHE A 431 4.96 -14.64 18.54
CA PHE A 431 5.50 -14.46 19.88
C PHE A 431 5.17 -15.68 20.76
N ASN A 432 3.89 -16.06 20.84
CA ASN A 432 3.47 -17.20 21.64
C ASN A 432 4.04 -18.52 21.10
N ALA A 433 4.14 -18.70 19.78
CA ALA A 433 4.74 -19.89 19.18
C ALA A 433 6.18 -20.10 19.63
N VAL A 434 6.97 -19.03 19.73
CA VAL A 434 8.35 -19.05 20.24
C VAL A 434 8.38 -19.23 21.77
N PHE A 435 7.70 -18.35 22.51
CA PHE A 435 7.85 -18.26 23.97
C PHE A 435 7.12 -19.36 24.76
N ARG A 436 6.07 -19.97 24.20
CA ARG A 436 5.39 -21.13 24.80
C ARG A 436 6.06 -22.46 24.44
N ASN A 437 6.94 -22.44 23.43
CA ASN A 437 7.73 -23.60 22.99
C ASN A 437 9.25 -23.35 23.03
N LYS A 438 9.75 -22.61 24.05
CA LYS A 438 11.19 -22.30 24.19
C LYS A 438 12.10 -23.52 24.12
N HIS A 439 11.64 -24.71 24.48
CA HIS A 439 12.42 -25.94 24.41
C HIS A 439 12.84 -26.30 22.97
N HIS A 440 12.17 -25.78 21.95
CA HIS A 440 12.59 -25.89 20.55
C HIS A 440 13.76 -24.96 20.19
N PHE A 441 13.96 -23.87 20.95
CA PHE A 441 14.95 -22.83 20.65
C PHE A 441 16.17 -22.90 21.58
N GLN A 442 16.01 -23.31 22.84
CA GLN A 442 17.07 -23.33 23.84
C GLN A 442 18.31 -24.13 23.41
N GLY A 443 19.45 -23.45 23.28
CA GLY A 443 20.73 -24.02 22.87
C GLY A 443 20.80 -24.43 21.40
N LYS A 444 19.82 -24.06 20.57
CA LYS A 444 19.71 -24.48 19.17
C LYS A 444 20.24 -23.43 18.19
N ALA A 445 20.63 -23.88 16.99
CA ALA A 445 20.84 -22.99 15.85
C ALA A 445 19.52 -22.75 15.12
N VAL A 446 19.20 -21.48 14.85
CA VAL A 446 17.94 -21.06 14.23
C VAL A 446 18.25 -20.29 12.94
N LEU A 447 17.46 -20.51 11.90
CA LEU A 447 17.46 -19.70 10.68
C LEU A 447 16.12 -18.97 10.57
N ASP A 448 16.17 -17.65 10.46
CA ASP A 448 15.04 -16.78 10.16
C ASP A 448 15.14 -16.35 8.69
N VAL A 449 14.18 -16.78 7.86
CA VAL A 449 14.19 -16.54 6.39
C VAL A 449 13.26 -15.38 6.07
N GLY A 450 13.81 -14.32 5.46
CA GLY A 450 13.07 -13.08 5.21
C GLY A 450 12.83 -12.33 6.52
N THR A 451 13.91 -12.06 7.25
CA THR A 451 13.80 -11.54 8.63
C THR A 451 13.16 -10.15 8.73
N GLY A 452 13.13 -9.39 7.62
CA GLY A 452 12.61 -8.02 7.58
C GLY A 452 13.30 -7.16 8.64
N SER A 453 12.54 -6.69 9.62
CA SER A 453 13.05 -5.92 10.76
C SER A 453 13.92 -6.70 11.77
N GLY A 454 13.94 -8.03 11.73
CA GLY A 454 14.69 -8.85 12.70
C GLY A 454 13.86 -9.38 13.87
N ILE A 455 12.55 -9.14 13.92
CA ILE A 455 11.74 -9.42 15.11
C ILE A 455 11.72 -10.91 15.52
N LEU A 456 11.57 -11.83 14.57
CA LEU A 456 11.53 -13.28 14.84
C LEU A 456 12.91 -13.80 15.26
N ALA A 457 13.97 -13.27 14.65
CA ALA A 457 15.35 -13.56 15.06
C ALA A 457 15.64 -13.09 16.50
N ILE A 458 15.18 -11.90 16.88
CA ILE A 458 15.30 -11.36 18.24
C ILE A 458 14.56 -12.25 19.24
N TRP A 459 13.31 -12.63 18.98
CA TRP A 459 12.56 -13.54 19.85
C TRP A 459 13.20 -14.92 19.96
N SER A 460 13.73 -15.45 18.86
CA SER A 460 14.47 -16.72 18.87
C SER A 460 15.71 -16.65 19.77
N ALA A 461 16.46 -15.55 19.73
CA ALA A 461 17.59 -15.32 20.62
C ALA A 461 17.14 -15.17 22.10
N GLN A 462 16.08 -14.41 22.36
CA GLN A 462 15.49 -14.25 23.70
C GLN A 462 14.91 -15.56 24.27
N ALA A 463 14.49 -16.49 23.42
CA ALA A 463 14.07 -17.83 23.80
C ALA A 463 15.25 -18.74 24.18
N GLY A 464 16.49 -18.30 23.99
CA GLY A 464 17.71 -18.99 24.37
C GLY A 464 18.41 -19.72 23.24
N ALA A 465 18.18 -19.34 21.97
CA ALA A 465 18.95 -19.87 20.84
C ALA A 465 20.46 -19.67 21.06
N ARG A 466 21.26 -20.68 20.67
CA ARG A 466 22.73 -20.59 20.71
C ARG A 466 23.23 -19.60 19.66
N LYS A 467 22.63 -19.64 18.47
CA LYS A 467 22.97 -18.80 17.32
C LYS A 467 21.73 -18.65 16.44
N VAL A 468 21.49 -17.46 15.92
CA VAL A 468 20.41 -17.17 14.98
C VAL A 468 21.00 -16.57 13.72
N TYR A 469 20.69 -17.14 12.56
CA TYR A 469 21.01 -16.57 11.25
C TYR A 469 19.75 -15.90 10.72
N ALA A 470 19.79 -14.58 10.54
CA ALA A 470 18.65 -13.79 10.11
C ALA A 470 18.91 -13.29 8.69
N VAL A 471 18.26 -13.89 7.69
CA VAL A 471 18.54 -13.62 6.28
C VAL A 471 17.48 -12.68 5.72
N GLU A 472 17.91 -11.58 5.11
CA GLU A 472 17.02 -10.57 4.50
C GLU A 472 17.61 -10.13 3.15
N ALA A 473 16.80 -10.18 2.09
CA ALA A 473 17.27 -9.89 0.74
C ALA A 473 17.43 -8.39 0.48
N THR A 474 16.65 -7.55 1.18
CA THR A 474 16.59 -6.10 0.99
C THR A 474 17.56 -5.36 1.91
N LYS A 475 17.61 -4.03 1.73
CA LYS A 475 18.29 -3.11 2.63
C LYS A 475 17.69 -3.03 4.03
N MET A 476 16.53 -3.62 4.27
CA MET A 476 15.98 -3.76 5.61
C MET A 476 16.90 -4.55 6.55
N ALA A 477 17.81 -5.38 6.00
CA ALA A 477 18.87 -6.04 6.75
C ALA A 477 19.74 -5.06 7.57
N GLU A 478 19.97 -3.84 7.08
CA GLU A 478 20.73 -2.80 7.80
C GLU A 478 19.98 -2.35 9.07
N HIS A 479 18.67 -2.12 8.95
CA HIS A 479 17.81 -1.79 10.10
C HIS A 479 17.70 -2.96 11.07
N ALA A 480 17.60 -4.20 10.59
CA ALA A 480 17.60 -5.39 11.44
C ALA A 480 18.90 -5.52 12.24
N ARG A 481 20.07 -5.29 11.61
CA ARG A 481 21.37 -5.24 12.31
C ARG A 481 21.37 -4.19 13.42
N ALA A 482 20.87 -2.99 13.11
CA ALA A 482 20.79 -1.91 14.08
C ALA A 482 19.87 -2.26 15.25
N LEU A 483 18.70 -2.86 14.99
CA LEU A 483 17.75 -3.26 16.02
C LEU A 483 18.30 -4.39 16.89
N VAL A 484 18.93 -5.40 16.31
CA VAL A 484 19.62 -6.49 17.04
C VAL A 484 20.66 -5.93 17.99
N LYS A 485 21.51 -5.01 17.50
CA LYS A 485 22.55 -4.36 18.30
C LYS A 485 21.95 -3.51 19.42
N ALA A 486 20.90 -2.74 19.14
CA ALA A 486 20.20 -1.93 20.15
C ALA A 486 19.58 -2.79 21.28
N ASN A 487 19.32 -4.06 21.01
CA ASN A 487 18.79 -5.02 21.99
C ASN A 487 19.88 -5.92 22.63
N ASN A 488 21.17 -5.65 22.39
CA ASN A 488 22.32 -6.40 22.91
C ASN A 488 22.31 -7.89 22.53
N LEU A 489 21.90 -8.19 21.29
CA LEU A 489 21.78 -9.56 20.78
C LEU A 489 22.76 -9.88 19.64
N GLU A 490 23.67 -8.98 19.29
CA GLU A 490 24.64 -9.14 18.19
C GLU A 490 25.62 -10.31 18.39
N GLY A 491 25.81 -10.77 19.63
CA GLY A 491 26.60 -11.96 19.94
C GLY A 491 25.88 -13.27 19.56
N ILE A 492 24.56 -13.24 19.41
CA ILE A 492 23.71 -14.41 19.13
C ILE A 492 23.11 -14.34 17.72
N VAL A 493 22.61 -13.17 17.31
CA VAL A 493 21.93 -12.96 16.03
C VAL A 493 22.92 -12.41 15.00
N GLU A 494 23.04 -13.11 13.88
CA GLU A 494 23.84 -12.71 12.73
C GLU A 494 22.92 -12.41 11.57
N VAL A 495 22.81 -11.14 11.22
CA VAL A 495 21.96 -10.68 10.12
C VAL A 495 22.77 -10.66 8.82
N ILE A 496 22.29 -11.40 7.82
CA ILE A 496 22.92 -11.62 6.52
C ILE A 496 22.05 -10.96 5.45
N GLU A 497 22.63 -10.06 4.67
CA GLU A 497 21.95 -9.44 3.54
C GLU A 497 22.19 -10.24 2.26
N GLY A 498 21.10 -10.65 1.63
CA GLY A 498 21.09 -11.46 0.41
C GLY A 498 19.95 -12.48 0.41
N SER A 499 19.60 -12.95 -0.78
CA SER A 499 18.57 -13.97 -0.94
C SER A 499 19.03 -15.33 -0.39
N ILE A 500 18.15 -16.05 0.30
CA ILE A 500 18.48 -17.34 0.94
C ILE A 500 18.97 -18.41 -0.07
N GLU A 501 18.59 -18.27 -1.33
CA GLU A 501 19.02 -19.08 -2.46
C GLU A 501 20.51 -18.87 -2.78
N ASP A 502 21.04 -17.67 -2.56
CA ASP A 502 22.38 -17.29 -3.00
C ASP A 502 23.41 -17.26 -1.84
N ILE A 503 22.94 -17.21 -0.59
CA ILE A 503 23.83 -17.18 0.60
C ILE A 503 24.35 -18.58 1.00
N THR A 504 25.37 -18.58 1.86
CA THR A 504 25.90 -19.79 2.52
C THR A 504 25.88 -19.61 4.03
N LEU A 505 25.52 -20.67 4.76
CA LEU A 505 25.57 -20.70 6.22
C LEU A 505 26.75 -21.55 6.69
N PRO A 506 27.38 -21.20 7.83
CA PRO A 506 28.53 -21.92 8.37
C PRO A 506 28.16 -23.27 8.98
N GLU A 507 26.89 -23.51 9.28
CA GLU A 507 26.37 -24.78 9.81
C GLU A 507 24.92 -25.01 9.40
N LYS A 508 24.46 -26.26 9.52
CA LYS A 508 23.03 -26.58 9.44
C LYS A 508 22.30 -26.16 10.71
N VAL A 509 21.01 -25.85 10.59
CA VAL A 509 20.17 -25.34 11.68
C VAL A 509 19.17 -26.38 12.20
N ASP A 510 18.76 -26.23 13.46
CA ASP A 510 17.79 -27.10 14.12
C ASP A 510 16.34 -26.62 13.89
N VAL A 511 16.14 -25.31 13.73
CA VAL A 511 14.84 -24.67 13.51
C VAL A 511 14.95 -23.69 12.34
N ILE A 512 13.99 -23.74 11.43
CA ILE A 512 13.71 -22.65 10.48
C ILE A 512 12.40 -21.99 10.90
N ILE A 513 12.47 -20.69 11.12
CA ILE A 513 11.32 -19.83 11.36
C ILE A 513 11.22 -18.82 10.22
N SER A 514 10.02 -18.52 9.76
CA SER A 514 9.78 -17.54 8.71
C SER A 514 8.31 -17.16 8.73
N GLU A 515 8.02 -15.89 8.47
CA GLU A 515 6.70 -15.43 8.10
C GLU A 515 6.72 -15.19 6.58
N TRP A 516 6.17 -16.14 5.84
CA TRP A 516 6.26 -16.21 4.37
C TRP A 516 4.90 -16.08 3.68
N MET A 517 3.82 -15.94 4.45
CA MET A 517 2.47 -16.09 3.93
C MET A 517 2.04 -14.81 3.21
N GLY A 518 1.76 -14.90 1.91
CA GLY A 518 1.14 -13.81 1.17
C GLY A 518 -0.38 -13.85 1.25
N TYR A 519 -1.06 -12.96 0.53
CA TYR A 519 -2.52 -13.04 0.38
C TYR A 519 -2.95 -14.41 -0.14
N PHE A 520 -4.00 -14.95 0.47
CA PHE A 520 -4.48 -16.32 0.23
C PHE A 520 -3.35 -17.37 0.30
N LEU A 521 -2.45 -17.19 1.26
CA LEU A 521 -1.29 -18.02 1.61
C LEU A 521 -0.15 -18.03 0.59
N LEU A 522 -0.45 -18.27 -0.69
CA LEU A 522 0.57 -18.61 -1.69
C LEU A 522 1.00 -17.44 -2.57
N ARG A 523 0.29 -16.30 -2.58
CA ARG A 523 0.75 -15.09 -3.30
C ARG A 523 2.17 -14.75 -2.84
N GLU A 524 2.94 -14.15 -3.74
CA GLU A 524 4.36 -13.83 -3.61
C GLU A 524 5.30 -15.03 -3.82
N SER A 525 4.79 -16.26 -3.67
CA SER A 525 5.59 -17.48 -3.82
C SER A 525 6.82 -17.54 -2.90
N MET A 526 6.83 -16.81 -1.77
CA MET A 526 7.97 -16.78 -0.83
C MET A 526 8.23 -18.14 -0.16
N PHE A 527 7.23 -19.02 -0.10
CA PHE A 527 7.44 -20.38 0.41
C PHE A 527 8.45 -21.19 -0.42
N ASP A 528 8.70 -20.84 -1.68
CA ASP A 528 9.78 -21.43 -2.48
C ASP A 528 11.16 -21.20 -1.83
N SER A 529 11.39 -19.98 -1.34
CA SER A 529 12.61 -19.60 -0.63
C SER A 529 12.75 -20.35 0.69
N VAL A 530 11.63 -20.56 1.40
CA VAL A 530 11.60 -21.35 2.64
C VAL A 530 11.87 -22.84 2.38
N ILE A 531 11.33 -23.41 1.29
CA ILE A 531 11.64 -24.78 0.86
C ILE A 531 13.13 -24.91 0.51
N CYS A 532 13.69 -23.95 -0.23
CA CYS A 532 15.13 -23.90 -0.54
C CYS A 532 15.98 -23.88 0.75
N ALA A 533 15.58 -23.06 1.73
CA ALA A 533 16.24 -22.97 3.02
C ALA A 533 16.18 -24.31 3.78
N ARG A 534 15.00 -24.93 3.82
CA ARG A 534 14.76 -26.22 4.47
C ARG A 534 15.65 -27.31 3.88
N ASP A 535 15.61 -27.47 2.57
CA ASP A 535 16.28 -28.59 1.89
C ASP A 535 17.81 -28.47 1.98
N ARG A 536 18.34 -27.24 2.01
CA ARG A 536 19.78 -26.98 2.13
C ARG A 536 20.27 -27.03 3.57
N TRP A 537 19.57 -26.34 4.47
CA TRP A 537 20.13 -25.94 5.76
C TRP A 537 19.50 -26.62 6.97
N LEU A 538 18.29 -27.17 6.87
CA LEU A 538 17.67 -27.85 8.02
C LEU A 538 18.37 -29.19 8.29
N LYS A 539 18.60 -29.49 9.57
CA LYS A 539 19.07 -30.82 9.99
C LYS A 539 17.95 -31.86 9.84
N PRO A 540 18.29 -33.16 9.65
CA PRO A 540 17.32 -34.24 9.78
C PRO A 540 16.59 -34.17 11.12
N GLY A 541 15.25 -34.17 11.09
CA GLY A 541 14.40 -34.03 12.29
C GLY A 541 14.29 -32.60 12.83
N GLY A 542 14.84 -31.60 12.13
CA GLY A 542 14.65 -30.19 12.45
C GLY A 542 13.19 -29.74 12.35
N LEU A 543 12.92 -28.54 12.86
CA LEU A 543 11.57 -27.98 12.98
C LEU A 543 11.34 -26.81 12.04
N MET A 544 10.11 -26.72 11.52
CA MET A 544 9.62 -25.60 10.71
C MET A 544 8.61 -24.78 11.52
N TYR A 545 8.70 -23.46 11.42
CA TYR A 545 7.80 -22.49 12.03
C TYR A 545 7.31 -21.50 10.94
N PRO A 546 6.03 -21.55 10.51
CA PRO A 546 5.01 -22.53 10.90
C PRO A 546 5.35 -23.95 10.44
N SER A 547 4.74 -24.94 11.09
CA SER A 547 4.93 -26.35 10.76
C SER A 547 3.96 -26.84 9.69
N HIS A 548 2.77 -26.25 9.64
CA HIS A 548 1.71 -26.60 8.70
C HIS A 548 0.96 -25.34 8.30
N ALA A 549 0.39 -25.36 7.10
CA ALA A 549 -0.49 -24.32 6.59
C ALA A 549 -1.71 -24.92 5.90
N ARG A 550 -2.81 -24.18 5.86
CA ARG A 550 -4.08 -24.63 5.30
C ARG A 550 -4.76 -23.49 4.55
N MET A 551 -5.38 -23.80 3.42
CA MET A 551 -6.19 -22.84 2.64
C MET A 551 -7.66 -23.24 2.69
N TRP A 552 -8.53 -22.24 2.82
CA TRP A 552 -9.97 -22.41 2.91
C TRP A 552 -10.72 -21.61 1.86
N VAL A 553 -11.88 -22.11 1.46
CA VAL A 553 -12.85 -21.37 0.63
C VAL A 553 -14.24 -21.51 1.21
N ALA A 554 -15.01 -20.43 1.20
CA ALA A 554 -16.44 -20.47 1.49
C ALA A 554 -17.27 -19.58 0.57
N PRO A 555 -18.54 -19.91 0.31
CA PRO A 555 -19.46 -19.01 -0.38
C PRO A 555 -19.88 -17.87 0.54
N ILE A 556 -19.95 -16.65 0.00
CA ILE A 556 -20.34 -15.46 0.76
C ILE A 556 -21.43 -14.62 0.09
N ARG A 557 -22.11 -13.81 0.91
CA ARG A 557 -22.90 -12.66 0.47
C ARG A 557 -22.09 -11.38 0.59
N SER A 558 -22.21 -10.52 -0.41
CA SER A 558 -21.59 -9.21 -0.40
C SER A 558 -22.35 -8.24 -1.31
N ARG A 559 -22.46 -6.98 -0.89
CA ARG A 559 -22.95 -5.88 -1.74
C ARG A 559 -21.87 -5.32 -2.66
N VAL A 560 -20.60 -5.64 -2.41
CA VAL A 560 -19.46 -5.16 -3.20
C VAL A 560 -19.57 -5.58 -4.68
N VAL A 561 -20.18 -6.74 -4.96
CA VAL A 561 -20.40 -7.19 -6.34
C VAL A 561 -21.29 -6.26 -7.16
N ASP A 562 -22.34 -5.70 -6.54
CA ASP A 562 -23.25 -4.79 -7.22
C ASP A 562 -22.52 -3.47 -7.49
N GLN A 563 -21.79 -2.97 -6.48
CA GLN A 563 -21.01 -1.74 -6.61
C GLN A 563 -19.91 -1.83 -7.68
N LYS A 564 -19.14 -2.92 -7.71
CA LYS A 564 -18.09 -3.12 -8.72
C LYS A 564 -18.66 -3.28 -10.12
N LYS A 565 -19.85 -3.87 -10.24
CA LYS A 565 -20.56 -3.91 -11.52
C LYS A 565 -21.00 -2.52 -11.96
N ASP A 566 -21.53 -1.71 -11.05
CA ASP A 566 -21.94 -0.35 -11.34
C ASP A 566 -20.75 0.54 -11.73
N ASP A 567 -19.59 0.37 -11.07
CA ASP A 567 -18.33 1.04 -11.45
C ASP A 567 -17.92 0.66 -12.87
N TYR A 568 -17.90 -0.64 -13.18
CA TYR A 568 -17.60 -1.15 -14.53
C TYR A 568 -18.57 -0.57 -15.58
N ASP A 569 -19.88 -0.53 -15.29
CA ASP A 569 -20.87 -0.01 -16.24
C ASP A 569 -20.69 1.49 -16.49
N ARG A 570 -20.42 2.28 -15.44
CA ARG A 570 -20.10 3.70 -15.58
C ARG A 570 -18.85 3.93 -16.41
N THR A 571 -17.79 3.15 -16.17
CA THR A 571 -16.56 3.24 -16.96
C THR A 571 -16.80 2.87 -18.42
N MET A 572 -17.68 1.90 -18.71
CA MET A 572 -18.04 1.58 -20.08
C MET A 572 -18.89 2.67 -20.74
N GLU A 573 -19.81 3.30 -20.01
CA GLU A 573 -20.59 4.43 -20.50
C GLU A 573 -19.70 5.63 -20.84
N ASP A 574 -18.77 5.97 -19.95
CA ASP A 574 -17.75 7.01 -20.16
C ASP A 574 -16.90 6.72 -21.41
N TRP A 575 -16.46 5.47 -21.60
CA TRP A 575 -15.73 5.06 -22.80
C TRP A 575 -16.54 5.28 -24.09
N TYR A 576 -17.83 4.96 -24.10
CA TYR A 576 -18.65 5.19 -25.29
C TYR A 576 -18.79 6.68 -25.60
N ASN A 577 -18.98 7.52 -24.58
CA ASN A 577 -18.99 8.97 -24.75
C ASN A 577 -17.65 9.48 -25.28
N PHE A 578 -16.52 9.02 -24.72
CA PHE A 578 -15.18 9.35 -25.18
C PHE A 578 -14.95 8.99 -26.66
N VAL A 579 -15.39 7.81 -27.08
CA VAL A 579 -15.29 7.37 -28.48
C VAL A 579 -16.10 8.29 -29.40
N ASP A 580 -17.32 8.62 -29.01
CA ASP A 580 -18.21 9.49 -29.79
C ASP A 580 -17.68 10.93 -29.87
N GLU A 581 -17.22 11.50 -28.76
CA GLU A 581 -16.64 12.84 -28.69
C GLU A 581 -15.33 12.94 -29.47
N THR A 582 -14.47 11.92 -29.38
CA THR A 582 -13.20 11.87 -30.13
C THR A 582 -13.45 11.82 -31.63
N LYS A 583 -14.47 11.06 -32.06
CA LYS A 583 -14.88 11.00 -33.46
C LYS A 583 -15.49 12.32 -33.93
N ALA A 584 -16.34 12.94 -33.12
CA ALA A 584 -17.01 14.20 -33.46
C ALA A 584 -16.04 15.40 -33.50
N SER A 585 -15.12 15.48 -32.53
CA SER A 585 -14.24 16.63 -32.34
C SER A 585 -12.94 16.53 -33.13
N TYR A 586 -12.39 15.32 -33.28
CA TYR A 586 -11.07 15.09 -33.86
C TYR A 586 -11.10 14.20 -35.10
N GLY A 587 -12.26 13.67 -35.50
CA GLY A 587 -12.39 12.84 -36.70
C GLY A 587 -11.74 11.45 -36.58
N VAL A 588 -11.42 10.99 -35.38
CA VAL A 588 -10.77 9.70 -35.12
C VAL A 588 -11.76 8.71 -34.50
N ASP A 589 -11.98 7.58 -35.16
CA ASP A 589 -12.87 6.52 -34.66
C ASP A 589 -12.09 5.54 -33.76
N MET A 590 -12.32 5.62 -32.45
CA MET A 590 -11.65 4.80 -31.44
C MET A 590 -12.33 3.44 -31.18
N ASN A 591 -13.39 3.09 -31.91
CA ASN A 591 -14.18 1.86 -31.64
C ASN A 591 -13.36 0.56 -31.66
N ILE A 592 -12.24 0.53 -32.37
CA ILE A 592 -11.35 -0.65 -32.41
C ILE A 592 -10.83 -1.03 -31.01
N PHE A 593 -10.72 -0.07 -30.09
CA PHE A 593 -10.25 -0.28 -28.72
C PHE A 593 -11.35 -0.65 -27.73
N THR A 594 -12.64 -0.58 -28.13
CA THR A 594 -13.76 -0.88 -27.23
C THR A 594 -13.70 -2.28 -26.63
N LYS A 595 -13.32 -3.29 -27.41
CA LYS A 595 -13.20 -4.66 -26.89
C LYS A 595 -11.99 -4.80 -25.94
N PRO A 596 -10.76 -4.41 -26.32
CA PRO A 596 -9.62 -4.41 -25.39
C PRO A 596 -9.90 -3.67 -24.08
N PHE A 597 -10.47 -2.45 -24.15
CA PHE A 597 -10.83 -1.67 -22.98
C PHE A 597 -11.86 -2.40 -22.11
N LYS A 598 -12.92 -2.94 -22.72
CA LYS A 598 -13.92 -3.73 -22.00
C LYS A 598 -13.31 -4.94 -21.28
N ASP A 599 -12.44 -5.68 -21.94
CA ASP A 599 -11.79 -6.87 -21.36
C ASP A 599 -10.85 -6.49 -20.21
N GLU A 600 -10.11 -5.38 -20.34
CA GLU A 600 -9.27 -4.80 -19.28
C GLU A 600 -10.09 -4.35 -18.07
N GLN A 601 -11.15 -3.56 -18.27
CA GLN A 601 -12.00 -3.08 -17.18
C GLN A 601 -12.75 -4.24 -16.51
N ARG A 602 -13.15 -5.26 -17.27
CA ARG A 602 -13.73 -6.48 -16.71
C ARG A 602 -12.73 -7.21 -15.82
N LYS A 603 -11.48 -7.36 -16.28
CA LYS A 603 -10.41 -7.97 -15.49
C LYS A 603 -10.27 -7.21 -14.17
N TYR A 604 -10.07 -5.89 -14.25
CA TYR A 604 -9.84 -5.01 -13.11
C TYR A 604 -10.98 -4.99 -12.08
N TYR A 605 -12.23 -4.77 -12.51
CA TYR A 605 -13.34 -4.60 -11.57
C TYR A 605 -13.97 -5.91 -11.08
N LEU A 606 -13.99 -6.94 -11.93
CA LEU A 606 -14.82 -8.14 -11.70
C LEU A 606 -14.03 -9.44 -11.59
N GLN A 607 -12.76 -9.49 -12.05
CA GLN A 607 -11.97 -10.72 -12.04
C GLN A 607 -10.73 -10.64 -11.16
N THR A 608 -10.23 -9.46 -10.83
CA THR A 608 -9.17 -9.32 -9.82
C THR A 608 -9.76 -9.53 -8.42
N SER A 609 -9.11 -10.34 -7.60
CA SER A 609 -9.52 -10.58 -6.22
C SER A 609 -9.44 -9.30 -5.41
N LEU A 610 -10.37 -9.15 -4.46
CA LEU A 610 -10.40 -7.99 -3.57
C LEU A 610 -9.94 -8.41 -2.19
N TRP A 611 -9.09 -7.59 -1.59
CA TRP A 611 -8.92 -7.62 -0.14
C TRP A 611 -10.22 -7.19 0.54
N ASN A 612 -10.59 -7.87 1.62
CA ASN A 612 -11.74 -7.51 2.44
C ASN A 612 -11.55 -8.00 3.88
N ASN A 613 -12.14 -7.31 4.85
CA ASN A 613 -12.25 -7.78 6.22
C ASN A 613 -13.69 -8.28 6.46
N LEU A 614 -13.91 -9.55 6.17
CA LEU A 614 -15.24 -10.17 6.18
C LEU A 614 -15.73 -10.43 7.60
N HIS A 615 -17.00 -10.10 7.83
CA HIS A 615 -17.73 -10.52 9.01
C HIS A 615 -18.17 -11.99 8.88
N PRO A 616 -18.17 -12.81 9.95
CA PRO A 616 -18.63 -14.20 9.92
C PRO A 616 -20.03 -14.38 9.33
N GLU A 617 -20.96 -13.45 9.62
CA GLU A 617 -22.33 -13.46 9.08
C GLU A 617 -22.42 -13.27 7.55
N GLN A 618 -21.31 -12.93 6.89
CA GLN A 618 -21.28 -12.87 5.42
C GLN A 618 -21.06 -14.26 4.80
N VAL A 619 -20.61 -15.24 5.57
CA VAL A 619 -20.44 -16.62 5.11
C VAL A 619 -21.80 -17.31 5.09
N ILE A 620 -22.22 -17.78 3.91
CA ILE A 620 -23.59 -18.30 3.67
C ILE A 620 -23.65 -19.83 3.57
N GLY A 621 -22.51 -20.49 3.65
CA GLY A 621 -22.41 -21.96 3.63
C GLY A 621 -21.10 -22.44 4.24
N ASP A 622 -21.01 -23.76 4.44
CA ASP A 622 -19.85 -24.38 5.09
C ASP A 622 -18.54 -24.04 4.36
N ALA A 623 -17.51 -23.69 5.12
CA ALA A 623 -16.16 -23.51 4.58
C ALA A 623 -15.51 -24.87 4.29
N GLY A 624 -14.83 -24.98 3.15
CA GLY A 624 -14.11 -26.18 2.74
C GLY A 624 -12.61 -25.95 2.64
N ILE A 625 -11.83 -26.95 3.05
CA ILE A 625 -10.38 -26.97 2.90
C ILE A 625 -10.03 -27.27 1.45
N ILE A 626 -9.21 -26.42 0.83
CA ILE A 626 -8.76 -26.63 -0.56
C ILE A 626 -7.31 -27.11 -0.64
N LYS A 627 -6.52 -26.91 0.42
CA LYS A 627 -5.14 -27.40 0.49
C LYS A 627 -4.68 -27.49 1.94
N ASP A 628 -4.06 -28.61 2.30
CA ASP A 628 -3.21 -28.75 3.48
C ASP A 628 -1.75 -28.84 3.03
N ILE A 629 -0.85 -28.18 3.77
CA ILE A 629 0.58 -28.13 3.51
C ILE A 629 1.30 -28.53 4.79
N ASP A 630 2.10 -29.61 4.71
CA ASP A 630 3.10 -29.92 5.73
C ASP A 630 4.41 -29.24 5.33
N CYS A 631 4.82 -28.21 6.07
CA CYS A 631 5.98 -27.40 5.71
C CYS A 631 7.30 -28.18 5.77
N SER A 632 7.32 -29.32 6.47
CA SER A 632 8.50 -30.18 6.56
C SER A 632 8.72 -31.05 5.33
N THR A 633 7.69 -31.31 4.52
CA THR A 633 7.77 -32.21 3.35
C THR A 633 7.29 -31.59 2.03
N ALA A 634 6.53 -30.50 2.06
CA ALA A 634 5.99 -29.90 0.85
C ALA A 634 7.08 -29.52 -0.16
N THR A 635 6.82 -29.78 -1.43
CA THR A 635 7.71 -29.42 -2.55
C THR A 635 7.14 -28.23 -3.33
N ILE A 636 7.98 -27.60 -4.17
CA ILE A 636 7.52 -26.51 -5.06
C ILE A 636 6.41 -27.02 -5.99
N ASP A 637 6.51 -28.25 -6.49
CA ASP A 637 5.48 -28.82 -7.37
C ASP A 637 4.14 -29.03 -6.63
N ASP A 638 4.16 -29.33 -5.33
CA ASP A 638 2.94 -29.46 -4.52
C ASP A 638 2.16 -28.15 -4.37
N ILE A 639 2.84 -27.01 -4.43
CA ILE A 639 2.26 -25.66 -4.19
C ILE A 639 2.18 -24.81 -5.47
N ARG A 640 2.78 -25.25 -6.58
CA ARG A 640 2.71 -24.56 -7.88
C ARG A 640 1.29 -24.53 -8.43
N SER A 641 0.54 -25.60 -8.15
CA SER A 641 -0.86 -25.74 -8.56
C SER A 641 -1.69 -26.32 -7.42
N VAL A 642 -2.82 -25.69 -7.11
CA VAL A 642 -3.82 -26.22 -6.17
C VAL A 642 -5.04 -26.68 -6.97
N ARG A 643 -5.50 -27.89 -6.70
CA ARG A 643 -6.73 -28.48 -7.26
C ARG A 643 -7.51 -29.11 -6.12
N SER A 644 -8.77 -28.73 -5.96
CA SER A 644 -9.67 -29.31 -4.95
C SER A 644 -11.12 -29.23 -5.40
N SER A 645 -11.96 -30.06 -4.77
CA SER A 645 -13.41 -30.01 -4.91
C SER A 645 -14.01 -30.08 -3.52
N ILE A 646 -14.83 -29.10 -3.15
CA ILE A 646 -15.48 -29.02 -1.84
C ILE A 646 -17.00 -29.00 -2.02
N SER A 647 -17.73 -29.52 -1.03
CA SER A 647 -19.18 -29.40 -0.93
C SER A 647 -19.52 -28.45 0.20
N SER A 648 -20.25 -27.38 -0.10
CA SER A 648 -20.69 -26.38 0.88
C SER A 648 -22.21 -26.39 0.98
N SER A 649 -22.74 -26.61 2.19
CA SER A 649 -24.19 -26.61 2.44
C SER A 649 -24.66 -25.20 2.76
N ILE A 650 -25.70 -24.72 2.09
CA ILE A 650 -26.26 -23.39 2.32
C ILE A 650 -27.16 -23.39 3.57
N THR A 651 -26.87 -22.48 4.49
CA THR A 651 -27.48 -22.45 5.83
C THR A 651 -28.80 -21.69 5.87
N GLU A 652 -28.97 -20.70 4.98
CA GLU A 652 -30.15 -19.84 4.87
C GLU A 652 -30.39 -19.37 3.44
N ASN A 653 -31.62 -18.92 3.14
CA ASN A 653 -31.93 -18.34 1.84
C ASN A 653 -31.12 -17.06 1.64
N ASN A 654 -30.30 -17.03 0.59
CA ASN A 654 -29.34 -15.95 0.41
C ASN A 654 -28.99 -15.70 -1.06
N ARG A 655 -28.15 -14.70 -1.27
CA ARG A 655 -27.56 -14.39 -2.57
C ARG A 655 -26.08 -14.74 -2.53
N PHE A 656 -25.70 -15.75 -3.31
CA PHE A 656 -24.31 -16.14 -3.51
C PHE A 656 -23.64 -15.14 -4.44
N CYS A 657 -22.81 -14.28 -3.84
CA CYS A 657 -22.22 -13.12 -4.50
C CYS A 657 -20.74 -13.29 -4.82
N ALA A 658 -20.02 -14.12 -4.08
CA ALA A 658 -18.58 -14.29 -4.22
C ALA A 658 -18.09 -15.55 -3.50
N TYR A 659 -16.90 -16.02 -3.88
CA TYR A 659 -16.10 -16.91 -3.04
C TYR A 659 -15.22 -16.06 -2.11
N ALA A 660 -15.02 -16.50 -0.87
CA ALA A 660 -14.01 -15.96 0.03
C ALA A 660 -12.91 -17.00 0.25
N GLY A 661 -11.65 -16.56 0.21
CA GLY A 661 -10.47 -17.37 0.48
C GLY A 661 -9.64 -16.81 1.62
N TRP A 662 -9.21 -17.68 2.54
CA TRP A 662 -8.33 -17.36 3.66
C TRP A 662 -7.43 -18.54 4.01
N PHE A 663 -6.61 -18.41 5.05
CA PHE A 663 -5.68 -19.45 5.46
C PHE A 663 -5.50 -19.55 6.98
N ASP A 664 -5.01 -20.71 7.41
CA ASP A 664 -4.50 -20.92 8.76
C ASP A 664 -3.04 -21.40 8.69
N VAL A 665 -2.26 -21.07 9.70
CA VAL A 665 -0.95 -21.69 9.94
C VAL A 665 -0.83 -22.20 11.37
N HIS A 666 -0.14 -23.32 11.54
CA HIS A 666 -0.03 -24.02 12.82
C HIS A 666 1.43 -24.21 13.26
N PHE A 667 1.69 -23.97 14.53
CA PHE A 667 2.99 -24.14 15.18
C PHE A 667 2.96 -25.37 16.11
N ARG A 668 2.83 -26.58 15.54
CA ARG A 668 2.69 -27.84 16.29
C ARG A 668 3.97 -28.68 16.42
N GLY A 669 5.08 -28.24 15.81
CA GLY A 669 6.33 -28.98 15.77
C GLY A 669 6.26 -30.20 14.85
N ASN A 670 6.97 -31.28 15.18
CA ASN A 670 6.93 -32.54 14.44
C ASN A 670 6.69 -33.75 15.37
N LYS A 671 6.52 -34.95 14.82
CA LYS A 671 6.19 -36.15 15.62
C LYS A 671 7.28 -36.50 16.65
N GLN A 672 8.54 -36.22 16.35
CA GLN A 672 9.68 -36.52 17.23
C GLN A 672 9.91 -35.42 18.27
N ASN A 673 9.55 -34.19 17.97
CA ASN A 673 9.69 -33.02 18.82
C ASN A 673 8.43 -32.14 18.70
N PRO A 674 7.34 -32.53 19.36
CA PRO A 674 6.07 -31.81 19.29
C PRO A 674 6.14 -30.52 20.09
N ALA A 675 5.33 -29.54 19.67
CA ALA A 675 5.07 -28.36 20.48
C ALA A 675 4.47 -28.79 21.84
N ARG A 676 4.87 -28.09 22.90
CA ARG A 676 4.20 -28.18 24.20
C ARG A 676 2.79 -27.59 24.10
N GLU A 677 2.67 -26.55 23.29
CA GLU A 677 1.40 -25.92 22.99
C GLU A 677 1.36 -25.52 21.52
N GLU A 678 0.37 -26.06 20.82
CA GLU A 678 0.07 -25.69 19.46
C GLU A 678 -0.51 -24.28 19.45
N ILE A 679 0.09 -23.40 18.64
CA ILE A 679 -0.42 -22.07 18.38
C ILE A 679 -0.95 -22.05 16.95
N GLU A 680 -2.07 -21.37 16.76
CA GLU A 680 -2.73 -21.17 15.47
C GLU A 680 -2.72 -19.67 15.15
N LEU A 681 -2.46 -19.35 13.88
CA LEU A 681 -2.72 -18.05 13.29
C LEU A 681 -3.70 -18.26 12.15
N THR A 682 -4.93 -17.80 12.33
CA THR A 682 -6.00 -17.87 11.32
C THR A 682 -6.30 -16.49 10.74
N THR A 683 -6.61 -16.45 9.46
CA THR A 683 -7.15 -15.28 8.76
C THR A 683 -8.62 -15.47 8.38
N ALA A 684 -9.33 -16.39 9.05
CA ALA A 684 -10.77 -16.57 8.85
C ALA A 684 -11.57 -15.27 9.14
N PRO A 685 -12.77 -15.12 8.56
CA PRO A 685 -13.68 -14.03 8.89
C PRO A 685 -13.86 -13.88 10.41
N SER A 686 -13.79 -12.65 10.93
CA SER A 686 -13.90 -12.36 12.36
C SER A 686 -14.58 -11.03 12.61
N GLU A 687 -15.17 -10.87 13.81
CA GLU A 687 -15.81 -9.61 14.20
C GLU A 687 -14.79 -8.58 14.71
N GLU A 688 -13.78 -9.04 15.47
CA GLU A 688 -12.87 -8.18 16.24
C GLU A 688 -11.37 -8.42 15.95
N HIS A 689 -11.03 -9.44 15.15
CA HIS A 689 -9.66 -9.95 15.03
C HIS A 689 -9.17 -9.95 13.58
N GLY A 690 -9.30 -8.79 12.91
CA GLY A 690 -8.77 -8.60 11.57
C GLY A 690 -7.24 -8.72 11.53
N THR A 691 -6.73 -9.36 10.49
CA THR A 691 -5.30 -9.36 10.14
C THR A 691 -5.08 -8.47 8.93
N HIS A 692 -3.85 -8.02 8.70
CA HIS A 692 -3.54 -7.23 7.49
C HIS A 692 -3.78 -8.02 6.19
N TRP A 693 -3.73 -9.36 6.22
CA TRP A 693 -4.09 -10.20 5.07
C TRP A 693 -5.58 -10.13 4.71
N GLY A 694 -6.44 -9.90 5.70
CA GLY A 694 -7.89 -10.03 5.57
C GLY A 694 -8.28 -11.35 4.91
N GLN A 695 -9.29 -11.31 4.04
CA GLN A 695 -9.69 -12.40 3.16
C GLN A 695 -9.70 -11.93 1.71
N GLN A 696 -9.44 -12.86 0.79
CA GLN A 696 -9.54 -12.60 -0.65
C GLN A 696 -10.95 -12.92 -1.15
N VAL A 697 -11.59 -11.96 -1.81
CA VAL A 697 -12.96 -12.06 -2.31
C VAL A 697 -12.98 -12.13 -3.83
N PHE A 698 -13.65 -13.16 -4.37
CA PHE A 698 -13.75 -13.45 -5.80
C PHE A 698 -15.20 -13.27 -6.27
N LEU A 699 -15.50 -12.11 -6.87
CA LEU A 699 -16.86 -11.68 -7.16
C LEU A 699 -17.54 -12.49 -8.26
N ILE A 700 -18.80 -12.87 -8.05
CA ILE A 700 -19.63 -13.60 -9.01
C ILE A 700 -20.67 -12.65 -9.58
N HIS A 701 -20.53 -12.31 -10.87
CA HIS A 701 -21.54 -11.52 -11.57
C HIS A 701 -22.14 -12.28 -12.77
N PRO A 702 -23.47 -12.39 -12.87
CA PRO A 702 -24.47 -11.92 -11.89
C PRO A 702 -24.52 -12.81 -10.64
N PRO A 703 -24.89 -12.27 -9.46
CA PRO A 703 -25.08 -13.08 -8.25
C PRO A 703 -26.17 -14.15 -8.42
N LEU A 704 -26.05 -15.24 -7.69
CA LEU A 704 -26.96 -16.38 -7.77
C LEU A 704 -27.83 -16.48 -6.53
N ASN A 705 -29.13 -16.73 -6.68
CA ASN A 705 -29.99 -17.03 -5.55
C ASN A 705 -29.78 -18.48 -5.12
N VAL A 706 -29.61 -18.70 -3.82
CA VAL A 706 -29.46 -20.02 -3.20
C VAL A 706 -30.44 -20.16 -2.05
N GLU A 707 -30.97 -21.37 -1.87
CA GLU A 707 -31.95 -21.70 -0.85
C GLU A 707 -31.30 -22.52 0.28
N LYS A 708 -31.86 -22.43 1.48
CA LYS A 708 -31.46 -23.27 2.60
C LYS A 708 -31.52 -24.75 2.21
N GLY A 709 -30.41 -25.46 2.40
CA GLY A 709 -30.27 -26.88 2.05
C GLY A 709 -29.81 -27.14 0.62
N ASP A 710 -29.58 -26.11 -0.18
CA ASP A 710 -28.81 -26.26 -1.43
C ASP A 710 -27.37 -26.68 -1.10
N ALA A 711 -26.79 -27.52 -1.96
CA ALA A 711 -25.39 -27.89 -1.89
C ALA A 711 -24.62 -27.30 -3.07
N LEU A 712 -23.56 -26.53 -2.78
CA LEU A 712 -22.63 -26.02 -3.76
C LEU A 712 -21.44 -26.96 -3.87
N ILE A 713 -21.27 -27.60 -5.03
CA ILE A 713 -20.06 -28.34 -5.35
C ILE A 713 -19.12 -27.37 -6.04
N ILE A 714 -18.05 -26.98 -5.34
CA ILE A 714 -17.11 -25.95 -5.76
C ILE A 714 -15.79 -26.62 -6.12
N ASP A 715 -15.46 -26.58 -7.41
CA ASP A 715 -14.15 -26.99 -7.92
C ASP A 715 -13.22 -25.78 -7.93
N VAL A 716 -12.03 -25.92 -7.37
CA VAL A 716 -11.02 -24.86 -7.29
C VAL A 716 -9.78 -25.30 -8.03
N SER A 717 -9.31 -24.44 -8.93
CA SER A 717 -8.04 -24.59 -9.63
C SER A 717 -7.24 -23.30 -9.51
N MET A 718 -6.13 -23.32 -8.78
CA MET A 718 -5.22 -22.17 -8.69
C MET A 718 -3.86 -22.53 -9.26
N ASP A 719 -3.31 -21.67 -10.10
CA ASP A 719 -1.99 -21.80 -10.72
C ASP A 719 -1.24 -20.47 -10.60
N ARG A 720 0.09 -20.51 -10.66
CA ARG A 720 0.88 -19.29 -10.81
C ARG A 720 0.63 -18.65 -12.18
N SER A 721 0.61 -17.32 -12.22
CA SER A 721 0.56 -16.59 -13.48
C SER A 721 1.80 -16.85 -14.34
N GLN A 722 1.60 -16.92 -15.65
CA GLN A 722 2.71 -17.06 -16.60
C GLN A 722 3.51 -15.75 -16.75
N GLU A 723 2.90 -14.61 -16.46
CA GLU A 723 3.53 -13.29 -16.57
C GLU A 723 4.48 -13.03 -15.39
N ASN A 724 4.05 -13.41 -14.18
CA ASN A 724 4.84 -13.29 -12.97
C ASN A 724 4.50 -14.45 -12.01
N HIS A 725 5.50 -15.27 -11.68
CA HIS A 725 5.34 -16.45 -10.84
C HIS A 725 4.95 -16.15 -9.38
N ARG A 726 4.98 -14.88 -8.96
CA ARG A 726 4.51 -14.42 -7.65
C ARG A 726 3.00 -14.17 -7.60
N LEU A 727 2.36 -14.05 -8.75
CA LEU A 727 0.92 -13.80 -8.87
C LEU A 727 0.19 -15.11 -9.13
N MET A 728 -1.12 -15.14 -8.84
CA MET A 728 -1.94 -16.34 -8.99
C MET A 728 -3.12 -16.12 -9.93
N GLU A 729 -3.45 -17.13 -10.71
CA GLU A 729 -4.69 -17.24 -11.46
C GLU A 729 -5.56 -18.30 -10.79
N VAL A 730 -6.81 -17.96 -10.48
CA VAL A 730 -7.75 -18.85 -9.80
C VAL A 730 -8.97 -19.08 -10.69
N GLU A 731 -9.31 -20.34 -10.93
CA GLU A 731 -10.55 -20.75 -11.58
C GLU A 731 -11.45 -21.45 -10.58
N PHE A 732 -12.69 -20.98 -10.49
CA PHE A 732 -13.76 -21.63 -9.73
C PHE A 732 -14.76 -22.25 -10.70
N GLY A 733 -15.00 -23.55 -10.54
CA GLY A 733 -16.16 -24.26 -11.06
C GLY A 733 -17.22 -24.38 -9.98
N CYS A 734 -18.50 -24.21 -10.30
CA CYS A 734 -19.57 -24.42 -9.33
C CYS A 734 -20.80 -25.10 -9.95
N GLU A 735 -21.21 -26.21 -9.33
CA GLU A 735 -22.47 -26.91 -9.58
C GLU A 735 -23.39 -26.71 -8.37
N ILE A 736 -24.59 -26.16 -8.60
CA ILE A 736 -25.61 -25.97 -7.57
C ILE A 736 -26.58 -27.14 -7.62
N ARG A 737 -26.63 -27.92 -6.55
CA ARG A 737 -27.62 -28.99 -6.34
C ARG A 737 -28.72 -28.47 -5.44
N HIS A 738 -29.85 -28.13 -6.05
CA HIS A 738 -30.99 -27.66 -5.28
C HIS A 738 -31.61 -28.77 -4.43
N CYS A 739 -32.16 -28.41 -3.27
CA CYS A 739 -32.91 -29.35 -2.42
C CYS A 739 -34.11 -30.00 -3.16
N SER A 740 -34.62 -29.35 -4.22
CA SER A 740 -35.68 -29.85 -5.10
C SER A 740 -35.22 -30.85 -6.18
N GLY A 741 -33.91 -31.12 -6.30
CA GLY A 741 -33.33 -32.02 -7.31
C GLY A 741 -33.14 -31.42 -8.71
N LYS A 742 -33.42 -30.12 -8.90
CA LYS A 742 -33.14 -29.42 -10.16
C LYS A 742 -31.65 -29.05 -10.25
N LEU A 743 -31.04 -29.34 -11.40
CA LEU A 743 -29.66 -29.00 -11.72
C LEU A 743 -29.60 -27.72 -12.57
N ARG A 744 -28.68 -26.81 -12.25
CA ARG A 744 -28.30 -25.70 -13.13
C ARG A 744 -27.04 -26.05 -13.94
N PRO A 745 -26.82 -25.41 -15.10
CA PRO A 745 -25.56 -25.54 -15.82
C PRO A 745 -24.38 -25.17 -14.90
N PRO A 746 -23.27 -25.92 -14.93
CA PRO A 746 -22.08 -25.59 -14.15
C PRO A 746 -21.52 -24.25 -14.59
N LEU A 747 -21.12 -23.44 -13.61
CA LEU A 747 -20.53 -22.13 -13.83
C LEU A 747 -19.02 -22.23 -13.70
N LYS A 748 -18.30 -21.55 -14.59
CA LYS A 748 -16.84 -21.46 -14.53
C LYS A 748 -16.40 -20.00 -14.55
N HIS A 749 -15.59 -19.59 -13.59
CA HIS A 749 -15.16 -18.20 -13.41
C HIS A 749 -13.65 -18.17 -13.25
N LYS A 750 -12.98 -17.22 -13.90
CA LYS A 750 -11.53 -17.02 -13.83
C LYS A 750 -11.24 -15.68 -13.15
N PHE A 751 -10.31 -15.72 -12.22
CA PHE A 751 -9.89 -14.63 -11.36
C PHE A 751 -8.36 -14.50 -11.30
N TYR A 752 -7.90 -13.35 -10.81
CA TYR A 752 -6.49 -12.99 -10.71
C TYR A 752 -6.19 -12.46 -9.30
N ILE A 753 -5.10 -12.93 -8.69
CA ILE A 753 -4.55 -12.39 -7.44
C ILE A 753 -3.24 -11.71 -7.82
N GLU A 754 -3.28 -10.38 -7.89
CA GLU A 754 -2.16 -9.52 -8.30
C GLU A 754 -1.52 -8.83 -7.10
#